data_AF-A0A6J1VYP2-F1
#
_entry.id   AF-A0A6J1VYP2-F1
#
_cell.length_a   1.000
_cell.length_b   1.000
_cell.length_c   1.000
_cell.angle_alpha   90.00
_cell.angle_beta   90.00
_cell.angle_gamma   90.00
#
_symmetry.space_group_name_H-M   'P 1'
#
loop_
_entity.id
_entity.type
_entity.pdbx_description
1 polymer ?
#
loop_
_entity_poly.entity_id
_entity_poly.type
_entity_poly.pdbx_seq_one_letter_code
_entity_poly.pdbx_strand_id
1 'polypeptide(L)'
;MSALCDPAGVVGPPGSAPSPKPAAAPPSLSSQELAQEIKAFLSGVDPVHGNKLTIKEHARCAILLLRNLPPARSAVLEHLRSVFDEYVCTYLLELEAGDGGMGGLRSQGPNLDDVVSEIQTVLSEFVRMNPKAWAALVSSWSIDLMGQLSSKYAGRHDVPHASSLNELLQLWMSCKATRVLMEIYTQCLSSMINSCPDACVDALLDTSVQHSPHFDWVVAHIGSSFPNTIINRVLSCGLKDFCVHGTASSDLLLFPSSTAADKRVPKIASVVGILGHLASRHSESIKQELLRMFHRSLGPTRDQQQKATVPFLLQLAVMSPTLLSTISAELVDSLKPSVLNQLHQHFVALPREELENMVSIVVHLICQTSGGAYRTLQFLVNTAMPASVITTPGLAVHDSVREACDRVIQLLLLNLQKLVYNRGLASLAEAPPRAVPFLDDLKNHMQELCTETLKLERKRFLWLHQLLVLLSVYSTPSCASEALFYLLTLAKSQEELSLATQLYTVLSSCMTDLLPALVKKSVRQLHAGFLSEQHMAQLFQNLALIMQWEGESSASMGHQLGQAVSFHIYDFGQLLLHSNPEVAQAAALLLSVCPMPKAIRPAHLLFLVRSSVHHFFSVLRDKSPAGISYGSRLLCGLSGASATASKAILQYLVEGALHQGNAELFGGTAEPPAARNNITLEATKLSLLDINRRFMAAVNFSGSVWSVFHAGVIGRGLKPPQASHRQEPEEISHNIQVFLGLLLRCCGAGRSVPPELPQGNAINPEAAKTVAVVLVETVCPDVTNSELAWPPEEHTHNTVERDIRIGRSFRDNPLLFELLKLVAVGRPALCYCSVLLRGLMATLMAHWEACRENDTTNFPWALQASCALVACMGEGHLLPPVLSNMHEIFDQLAPFEVHLLLLSVWDYMRDNSPLPQKFSFNASTGLFFRDFSRDTDAGKYLYVLHSVVHKNIDRLGLLSGRFHS
;
A
#
# COMPACT_ATOMS: atom_id res chain seq x y z
N MET A 1 25.75 -30.44 1.88
CA MET A 1 27.07 -30.76 1.29
C MET A 1 27.02 -30.41 -0.18
N SER A 2 27.57 -29.25 -0.50
CA SER A 2 27.57 -28.60 -1.80
C SER A 2 28.96 -28.69 -2.40
N ALA A 3 29.14 -29.45 -3.48
CA ALA A 3 30.17 -29.24 -4.50
C ALA A 3 29.99 -30.24 -5.64
N LEU A 4 30.29 -29.77 -6.87
CA LEU A 4 30.46 -30.50 -8.13
C LEU A 4 29.21 -30.64 -9.03
N CYS A 5 28.87 -29.54 -9.70
CA CYS A 5 28.31 -29.55 -11.06
C CYS A 5 28.82 -28.30 -11.80
N ASP A 6 29.70 -28.48 -12.77
CA ASP A 6 29.95 -27.52 -13.86
C ASP A 6 29.22 -28.00 -15.13
N PRO A 7 28.70 -27.09 -15.97
CA PRO A 7 27.84 -27.43 -17.09
C PRO A 7 28.62 -27.78 -18.38
N ALA A 8 27.98 -28.59 -19.21
CA ALA A 8 28.51 -29.15 -20.45
C ALA A 8 28.84 -28.10 -21.52
N GLY A 9 30.08 -28.15 -22.02
CA GLY A 9 30.51 -27.51 -23.26
C GLY A 9 30.24 -28.40 -24.48
N VAL A 10 29.69 -27.77 -25.51
CA VAL A 10 29.42 -28.32 -26.85
C VAL A 10 30.73 -28.73 -27.55
N VAL A 11 30.83 -29.99 -28.02
CA VAL A 11 31.89 -30.44 -28.94
C VAL A 11 31.25 -31.33 -30.02
N GLY A 12 31.67 -31.11 -31.28
CA GLY A 12 31.17 -31.69 -32.52
C GLY A 12 31.45 -33.20 -32.73
N PRO A 13 31.31 -33.68 -33.97
CA PRO A 13 31.02 -35.08 -34.28
C PRO A 13 32.21 -36.00 -33.92
N PRO A 14 31.97 -37.22 -33.43
CA PRO A 14 33.07 -38.11 -33.09
C PRO A 14 33.69 -38.65 -34.38
N GLY A 15 34.97 -38.29 -34.58
CA GLY A 15 35.86 -39.00 -35.49
C GLY A 15 36.01 -40.46 -35.06
N SER A 16 36.03 -41.33 -36.07
CA SER A 16 36.21 -42.77 -35.99
C SER A 16 37.36 -43.19 -35.05
N ALA A 17 37.00 -43.70 -33.87
CA ALA A 17 37.88 -44.50 -33.03
C ALA A 17 37.73 -45.99 -33.40
N PRO A 18 38.81 -46.78 -33.30
CA PRO A 18 38.86 -48.13 -33.85
C PRO A 18 37.94 -49.09 -33.08
N SER A 19 37.41 -50.07 -33.79
CA SER A 19 36.64 -51.19 -33.27
C SER A 19 37.26 -51.78 -31.99
N PRO A 20 36.45 -52.08 -30.95
CA PRO A 20 36.96 -52.82 -29.81
C PRO A 20 37.31 -54.23 -30.29
N LYS A 21 38.57 -54.63 -30.09
CA LYS A 21 38.99 -56.03 -30.21
C LYS A 21 38.05 -56.91 -29.37
N PRO A 22 37.67 -58.11 -29.84
CA PRO A 22 36.89 -59.02 -29.02
C PRO A 22 37.70 -59.37 -27.77
N ALA A 23 37.11 -59.12 -26.59
CA ALA A 23 37.66 -59.64 -25.34
C ALA A 23 37.77 -61.16 -25.47
N ALA A 24 38.94 -61.70 -25.11
CA ALA A 24 39.22 -63.12 -25.14
C ALA A 24 38.15 -63.89 -24.35
N ALA A 25 37.62 -64.97 -24.93
CA ALA A 25 36.73 -65.88 -24.24
C ALA A 25 37.43 -66.44 -22.98
N PRO A 26 36.76 -66.51 -21.82
CA PRO A 26 37.31 -67.18 -20.65
C PRO A 26 37.48 -68.68 -20.93
N PRO A 27 38.43 -69.36 -20.26
CA PRO A 27 38.71 -70.77 -20.50
C PRO A 27 37.45 -71.60 -20.19
N SER A 28 36.98 -72.36 -21.18
CA SER A 28 35.93 -73.35 -21.00
C SER A 28 36.45 -74.48 -20.11
N LEU A 29 35.80 -74.71 -18.97
CA LEU A 29 36.07 -75.85 -18.08
C LEU A 29 35.93 -77.18 -18.85
N SER A 30 36.72 -78.18 -18.48
CA SER A 30 36.55 -79.54 -19.02
C SER A 30 35.24 -80.16 -18.53
N SER A 31 34.69 -81.14 -19.27
CA SER A 31 33.41 -81.79 -18.92
C SER A 31 33.43 -82.50 -17.55
N GLN A 32 34.60 -82.93 -17.09
CA GLN A 32 34.80 -83.60 -15.81
C GLN A 32 34.83 -82.62 -14.63
N GLU A 33 35.43 -81.44 -14.81
CA GLU A 33 35.42 -80.34 -13.83
C GLU A 33 34.01 -79.76 -13.68
N LEU A 34 33.27 -79.60 -14.79
CA LEU A 34 31.89 -79.12 -14.74
C LEU A 34 30.97 -80.09 -13.98
N ALA A 35 31.15 -81.41 -14.13
CA ALA A 35 30.37 -82.41 -13.39
C ALA A 35 30.66 -82.40 -11.88
N GLN A 36 31.91 -82.11 -11.49
CA GLN A 36 32.31 -81.94 -10.09
C GLN A 36 31.69 -80.67 -9.49
N GLU A 37 31.73 -79.55 -10.21
CA GLU A 37 31.09 -78.29 -9.78
C GLU A 37 29.56 -78.43 -9.65
N ILE A 38 28.89 -79.17 -10.54
CA ILE A 38 27.44 -79.46 -10.41
C ILE A 38 27.16 -80.27 -9.14
N LYS A 39 28.00 -81.28 -8.83
CA LYS A 39 27.86 -82.09 -7.62
C LYS A 39 28.15 -81.29 -6.36
N ALA A 40 29.14 -80.41 -6.39
CA ALA A 40 29.47 -79.47 -5.31
C ALA A 40 28.30 -78.54 -5.02
N PHE A 41 27.71 -77.95 -6.07
CA PHE A 41 26.57 -77.04 -5.96
C PHE A 41 25.31 -77.70 -5.38
N LEU A 42 24.99 -78.93 -5.81
CA LEU A 42 23.80 -79.66 -5.34
C LEU A 42 23.94 -80.22 -3.92
N SER A 43 25.16 -80.61 -3.52
CA SER A 43 25.40 -81.21 -2.20
C SER A 43 25.75 -80.18 -1.12
N GLY A 44 26.17 -78.96 -1.50
CA GLY A 44 26.66 -77.94 -0.57
C GLY A 44 27.97 -78.35 0.12
N VAL A 45 28.66 -79.36 -0.42
CA VAL A 45 29.85 -79.99 0.15
C VAL A 45 30.90 -80.08 -0.95
N ASP A 46 32.15 -79.77 -0.61
CA ASP A 46 33.26 -79.92 -1.54
C ASP A 46 33.41 -81.41 -1.93
N PRO A 47 33.29 -81.77 -3.22
CA PRO A 47 33.34 -83.16 -3.69
C PRO A 47 34.73 -83.79 -3.52
N VAL A 48 35.78 -82.98 -3.31
CA VAL A 48 37.17 -83.43 -3.11
C VAL A 48 37.49 -83.60 -1.62
N HIS A 49 37.03 -82.67 -0.76
CA HIS A 49 37.42 -82.61 0.65
C HIS A 49 36.32 -83.03 1.64
N GLY A 50 35.07 -83.20 1.21
CA GLY A 50 33.95 -83.64 2.06
C GLY A 50 33.47 -82.61 3.10
N ASN A 51 34.01 -81.39 3.07
CA ASN A 51 33.64 -80.30 3.98
C ASN A 51 32.44 -79.51 3.46
N LYS A 52 31.57 -79.04 4.35
CA LYS A 52 30.49 -78.09 3.98
C LYS A 52 31.12 -76.82 3.41
N LEU A 53 30.67 -76.43 2.23
CA LEU A 53 31.13 -75.20 1.56
C LEU A 53 30.74 -74.00 2.41
N THR A 54 31.66 -73.05 2.57
CA THR A 54 31.29 -71.72 3.10
C THR A 54 30.35 -71.02 2.11
N ILE A 55 29.52 -70.09 2.59
CA ILE A 55 28.59 -69.31 1.73
C ILE A 55 29.34 -68.65 0.56
N LYS A 56 30.58 -68.20 0.81
CA LYS A 56 31.48 -67.60 -0.20
C LYS A 56 31.95 -68.60 -1.26
N GLU A 57 32.32 -69.81 -0.88
CA GLU A 57 32.76 -70.87 -1.80
C GLU A 57 31.59 -71.43 -2.61
N HIS A 58 30.43 -71.61 -1.97
CA HIS A 58 29.21 -72.08 -2.64
C HIS A 58 28.72 -71.06 -3.69
N ALA A 59 28.77 -69.76 -3.37
CA ALA A 59 28.45 -68.70 -4.32
C ALA A 59 29.43 -68.65 -5.51
N ARG A 60 30.73 -68.86 -5.29
CA ARG A 60 31.73 -68.91 -6.38
C ARG A 60 31.53 -70.11 -7.31
N CYS A 61 31.23 -71.28 -6.74
CA CYS A 61 30.80 -72.48 -7.49
C CYS A 61 29.57 -72.15 -8.36
N ALA A 62 28.58 -71.47 -7.79
CA ALA A 62 27.38 -71.06 -8.52
C ALA A 62 27.70 -70.07 -9.68
N ILE A 63 28.59 -69.09 -9.48
CA ILE A 63 29.05 -68.16 -10.52
C ILE A 63 29.77 -68.89 -11.66
N LEU A 64 30.60 -69.90 -11.35
CA LEU A 64 31.27 -70.73 -12.36
C LEU A 64 30.28 -71.54 -13.20
N LEU A 65 29.23 -72.08 -12.57
CA LEU A 65 28.13 -72.75 -13.28
C LEU A 65 27.34 -71.78 -14.16
N LEU A 66 27.10 -70.54 -13.70
CA LEU A 66 26.41 -69.53 -14.49
C LEU A 66 27.16 -69.17 -15.79
N ARG A 67 28.50 -69.14 -15.73
CA ARG A 67 29.36 -68.85 -16.88
C ARG A 67 29.40 -69.97 -17.92
N ASN A 68 29.37 -71.22 -17.48
CA ASN A 68 29.64 -72.38 -18.34
C ASN A 68 28.40 -73.21 -18.69
N LEU A 69 27.28 -73.05 -17.98
CA LEU A 69 26.09 -73.91 -18.13
C LEU A 69 24.75 -73.13 -18.20
N PRO A 70 24.27 -72.80 -19.41
CA PRO A 70 23.00 -72.09 -19.61
C PRO A 70 21.75 -72.71 -18.95
N PRO A 71 21.58 -74.06 -18.88
CA PRO A 71 20.42 -74.65 -18.20
C PRO A 71 20.40 -74.46 -16.67
N ALA A 72 21.54 -74.21 -16.03
CA ALA A 72 21.64 -74.04 -14.58
C ALA A 72 21.26 -72.63 -14.09
N ARG A 73 20.95 -71.70 -15.01
CA ARG A 73 20.68 -70.28 -14.72
C ARG A 73 19.64 -70.07 -13.62
N SER A 74 18.50 -70.76 -13.67
CA SER A 74 17.42 -70.57 -12.68
C SER A 74 17.83 -71.05 -11.30
N ALA A 75 18.42 -72.24 -11.20
CA ALA A 75 18.87 -72.82 -9.93
C ALA A 75 20.01 -71.99 -9.29
N VAL A 76 20.95 -71.49 -10.12
CA VAL A 76 22.01 -70.61 -9.66
C VAL A 76 21.45 -69.28 -9.17
N LEU A 77 20.59 -68.62 -9.94
CA LEU A 77 19.97 -67.35 -9.52
C LEU A 77 19.16 -67.52 -8.23
N GLU A 78 18.46 -68.65 -8.05
CA GLU A 78 17.77 -68.97 -6.80
C GLU A 78 18.74 -69.09 -5.61
N HIS A 79 19.85 -69.80 -5.78
CA HIS A 79 20.87 -69.88 -4.73
C HIS A 79 21.52 -68.53 -4.43
N LEU A 80 21.74 -67.69 -5.44
CA LEU A 80 22.26 -66.34 -5.21
C LEU A 80 21.29 -65.49 -4.37
N ARG A 81 19.97 -65.73 -4.41
CA ARG A 81 19.00 -65.04 -3.52
C ARG A 81 19.34 -65.25 -2.05
N SER A 82 19.70 -66.48 -1.64
CA SER A 82 20.04 -66.75 -0.23
C SER A 82 21.34 -66.06 0.21
N VAL A 83 22.29 -65.84 -0.70
CA VAL A 83 23.53 -65.11 -0.41
C VAL A 83 23.25 -63.64 -0.11
N PHE A 84 22.37 -63.00 -0.88
CA PHE A 84 21.95 -61.61 -0.64
C PHE A 84 21.08 -61.48 0.63
N ASP A 85 20.22 -62.45 0.92
CA ASP A 85 19.41 -62.49 2.15
C ASP A 85 20.26 -62.61 3.42
N GLU A 86 21.26 -63.50 3.42
CA GLU A 86 22.21 -63.64 4.54
C GLU A 86 23.01 -62.34 4.76
N TYR A 87 23.45 -61.70 3.67
CA TYR A 87 24.16 -60.41 3.73
C TYR A 87 23.29 -59.35 4.40
N VAL A 88 22.05 -59.17 3.93
CA VAL A 88 21.12 -58.16 4.47
C VAL A 88 20.75 -58.45 5.92
N CYS A 89 20.53 -59.72 6.27
CA CYS A 89 20.27 -60.12 7.66
C CYS A 89 21.42 -59.73 8.59
N THR A 90 22.67 -60.02 8.18
CA THR A 90 23.88 -59.69 8.94
C THR A 90 24.01 -58.17 9.10
N TYR A 91 23.80 -57.42 8.01
CA TYR A 91 23.85 -55.95 8.03
C TYR A 91 22.84 -55.34 9.02
N LEU A 92 21.60 -55.83 9.04
CA LEU A 92 20.57 -55.32 9.96
C LEU A 92 20.87 -55.69 11.42
N LEU A 93 21.39 -56.88 11.68
CA LEU A 93 21.80 -57.29 13.03
C LEU A 93 23.00 -56.45 13.55
N GLU A 94 23.92 -56.06 12.67
CA GLU A 94 25.01 -55.14 13.01
C GLU A 94 24.51 -53.72 13.30
N LEU A 95 23.44 -53.28 12.62
CA LEU A 95 22.78 -52.00 12.88
C LEU A 95 22.10 -52.00 14.25
N GLU A 96 21.38 -53.08 14.59
CA GLU A 96 20.72 -53.31 15.90
C GLU A 96 21.73 -53.33 17.07
N ALA A 97 22.93 -53.87 16.85
CA ALA A 97 23.98 -53.90 17.86
C ALA A 97 24.70 -52.55 18.07
N GLY A 98 24.55 -51.60 17.14
CA GLY A 98 25.26 -50.32 17.14
C GLY A 98 24.68 -49.23 18.04
N ASP A 99 23.38 -49.30 18.37
CA ASP A 99 22.65 -48.24 19.11
C ASP A 99 22.53 -48.54 20.62
N GLY A 100 22.79 -49.79 21.03
CA GLY A 100 22.95 -50.17 22.43
C GLY A 100 24.37 -49.85 22.91
N GLY A 101 24.54 -48.79 23.69
CA GLY A 101 25.82 -48.25 24.19
C GLY A 101 26.70 -49.15 25.09
N MET A 102 26.88 -50.42 24.76
CA MET A 102 27.86 -51.32 25.36
C MET A 102 28.72 -51.92 24.25
N GLY A 103 29.85 -51.26 23.99
CA GLY A 103 30.89 -51.78 23.10
C GLY A 103 31.39 -53.15 23.59
N GLY A 104 30.91 -54.21 22.96
CA GLY A 104 31.27 -55.58 23.31
C GLY A 104 31.16 -56.50 22.10
N LEU A 105 32.31 -56.96 21.60
CA LEU A 105 32.53 -57.97 20.56
C LEU A 105 31.72 -57.80 19.25
N ARG A 106 32.33 -57.10 18.28
CA ARG A 106 31.98 -57.26 16.86
C ARG A 106 32.23 -58.71 16.44
N SER A 107 31.17 -59.51 16.36
CA SER A 107 31.18 -60.77 15.62
C SER A 107 31.57 -60.45 14.18
N GLN A 108 32.75 -60.87 13.71
CA GLN A 108 33.09 -60.82 12.29
C GLN A 108 32.13 -61.74 11.55
N GLY A 109 31.03 -61.19 11.04
CA GLY A 109 30.22 -61.87 10.04
C GLY A 109 31.05 -62.25 8.82
N PRO A 110 30.60 -63.20 7.99
CA PRO A 110 31.29 -63.55 6.75
C PRO A 110 31.39 -62.29 5.88
N ASN A 111 32.61 -61.84 5.56
CA ASN A 111 32.82 -60.73 4.63
C ASN A 111 32.45 -61.18 3.20
N LEU A 112 31.18 -60.97 2.87
CA LEU A 112 30.54 -61.32 1.60
C LEU A 112 30.72 -60.23 0.52
N ASP A 113 31.43 -59.13 0.83
CA ASP A 113 31.60 -58.00 -0.08
C ASP A 113 32.25 -58.37 -1.41
N ASP A 114 33.27 -59.23 -1.37
CA ASP A 114 33.99 -59.69 -2.56
C ASP A 114 33.07 -60.49 -3.49
N VAL A 115 32.21 -61.33 -2.90
CA VAL A 115 31.32 -62.25 -3.62
C VAL A 115 30.21 -61.46 -4.30
N VAL A 116 29.61 -60.51 -3.59
CA VAL A 116 28.56 -59.64 -4.14
C VAL A 116 29.11 -58.80 -5.30
N SER A 117 30.34 -58.28 -5.20
CA SER A 117 31.01 -57.57 -6.30
C SER A 117 31.35 -58.49 -7.49
N GLU A 118 31.71 -59.75 -7.23
CA GLU A 118 31.94 -60.74 -8.28
C GLU A 118 30.64 -61.10 -9.03
N ILE A 119 29.53 -61.31 -8.30
CA ILE A 119 28.19 -61.54 -8.87
C ILE A 119 27.77 -60.36 -9.74
N GLN A 120 27.95 -59.14 -9.24
CA GLN A 120 27.67 -57.92 -10.01
C GLN A 120 28.41 -57.91 -11.34
N THR A 121 29.72 -58.10 -11.30
CA THR A 121 30.59 -58.05 -12.49
C THR A 121 30.13 -59.05 -13.55
N VAL A 122 29.83 -60.28 -13.12
CA VAL A 122 29.38 -61.37 -14.01
C VAL A 122 28.03 -61.06 -14.66
N LEU A 123 27.05 -60.64 -13.86
CA LEU A 123 25.71 -60.32 -14.37
C LEU A 123 25.73 -59.08 -15.28
N SER A 124 26.47 -58.05 -14.90
CA SER A 124 26.69 -56.85 -15.71
C SER A 124 27.36 -57.16 -17.05
N GLU A 125 28.31 -58.09 -17.08
CA GLU A 125 28.96 -58.53 -18.33
C GLU A 125 27.97 -59.27 -19.24
N PHE A 126 27.13 -60.17 -18.71
CA PHE A 126 26.11 -60.85 -19.51
C PHE A 126 25.06 -59.91 -20.10
N VAL A 127 24.60 -58.93 -19.32
CA VAL A 127 23.66 -57.92 -19.79
C VAL A 127 24.28 -57.08 -20.91
N ARG A 128 25.58 -56.73 -20.80
CA ARG A 128 26.30 -55.99 -21.85
C ARG A 128 26.49 -56.80 -23.14
N MET A 129 26.73 -58.12 -23.01
CA MET A 129 26.97 -59.00 -24.15
C MET A 129 25.70 -59.37 -24.93
N ASN A 130 24.57 -59.58 -24.24
CA ASN A 130 23.28 -59.81 -24.88
C ASN A 130 22.10 -59.27 -24.03
N PRO A 131 21.74 -57.98 -24.22
CA PRO A 131 20.68 -57.33 -23.46
C PRO A 131 19.32 -58.03 -23.63
N LYS A 132 18.95 -58.47 -24.83
CA LYS A 132 17.62 -59.03 -25.11
C LYS A 132 17.35 -60.35 -24.38
N ALA A 133 18.38 -61.17 -24.17
CA ALA A 133 18.24 -62.48 -23.52
C ALA A 133 18.35 -62.40 -21.99
N TRP A 134 19.20 -61.50 -21.47
CA TRP A 134 19.52 -61.45 -20.04
C TRP A 134 18.85 -60.30 -19.29
N ALA A 135 18.58 -59.15 -19.92
CA ALA A 135 18.10 -57.98 -19.20
C ALA A 135 16.75 -58.23 -18.52
N ALA A 136 15.76 -58.82 -19.20
CA ALA A 136 14.44 -59.10 -18.61
C ALA A 136 14.49 -60.16 -17.49
N LEU A 137 15.34 -61.18 -17.64
CA LEU A 137 15.51 -62.24 -16.64
C LEU A 137 16.23 -61.73 -15.38
N VAL A 138 17.33 -61.00 -15.59
CA VAL A 138 18.14 -60.46 -14.49
C VAL A 138 17.42 -59.29 -13.81
N SER A 139 16.67 -58.46 -14.55
CA SER A 139 15.87 -57.37 -13.97
C SER A 139 14.75 -57.92 -13.08
N SER A 140 14.01 -58.93 -13.55
CA SER A 140 12.94 -59.55 -12.77
C SER A 140 13.48 -60.26 -11.53
N TRP A 141 14.59 -61.01 -11.65
CA TRP A 141 15.27 -61.62 -10.51
C TRP A 141 15.73 -60.59 -9.48
N SER A 142 16.41 -59.52 -9.91
CA SER A 142 16.96 -58.50 -9.02
C SER A 142 15.85 -57.77 -8.25
N ILE A 143 14.78 -57.39 -8.95
CA ILE A 143 13.70 -56.61 -8.34
C ILE A 143 12.80 -57.46 -7.43
N ASP A 144 12.51 -58.71 -7.82
CA ASP A 144 11.77 -59.68 -7.00
C ASP A 144 12.53 -59.97 -5.70
N LEU A 145 13.84 -60.17 -5.77
CA LEU A 145 14.70 -60.32 -4.59
C LEU A 145 14.67 -59.07 -3.70
N MET A 146 14.79 -57.86 -4.27
CA MET A 146 14.67 -56.62 -3.48
C MET A 146 13.28 -56.45 -2.83
N GLY A 147 12.22 -56.91 -3.49
CA GLY A 147 10.86 -56.95 -2.95
C GLY A 147 10.73 -57.87 -1.75
N GLN A 148 11.22 -59.11 -1.89
CA GLN A 148 11.23 -60.11 -0.81
C GLN A 148 12.06 -59.64 0.39
N LEU A 149 13.26 -59.08 0.16
CA LEU A 149 14.11 -58.54 1.23
C LEU A 149 13.40 -57.39 1.95
N SER A 150 12.83 -56.44 1.20
CA SER A 150 12.14 -55.29 1.78
C SER A 150 10.93 -55.70 2.62
N SER A 151 10.13 -56.66 2.16
CA SER A 151 8.96 -57.15 2.91
C SER A 151 9.31 -58.05 4.09
N LYS A 152 10.35 -58.91 3.97
CA LYS A 152 10.77 -59.83 5.02
C LYS A 152 11.28 -59.10 6.27
N TYR A 153 12.00 -57.99 6.09
CA TYR A 153 12.61 -57.23 7.18
C TYR A 153 11.80 -56.01 7.63
N ALA A 154 10.66 -55.71 6.99
CA ALA A 154 9.83 -54.53 7.23
C ALA A 154 9.34 -54.31 8.69
N GLY A 155 9.23 -55.38 9.49
CA GLY A 155 8.72 -55.33 10.86
C GLY A 155 9.79 -55.24 11.95
N ARG A 156 11.07 -55.10 11.59
CA ARG A 156 12.16 -54.98 12.57
C ARG A 156 12.24 -53.56 13.14
N HIS A 157 12.70 -53.45 14.39
CA HIS A 157 12.71 -52.20 15.15
C HIS A 157 13.48 -51.07 14.45
N ASP A 158 14.61 -51.39 13.81
CA ASP A 158 15.51 -50.39 13.20
C ASP A 158 15.22 -50.10 11.72
N VAL A 159 14.16 -50.71 11.17
CA VAL A 159 13.70 -50.41 9.82
C VAL A 159 12.64 -49.30 9.91
N PRO A 160 12.86 -48.13 9.28
CA PRO A 160 11.91 -47.02 9.32
C PRO A 160 10.53 -47.43 8.79
N HIS A 161 9.49 -46.76 9.28
CA HIS A 161 8.13 -47.01 8.84
C HIS A 161 7.96 -46.73 7.33
N ALA A 162 7.08 -47.46 6.66
CA ALA A 162 6.85 -47.36 5.22
C ALA A 162 6.43 -45.97 4.72
N SER A 163 5.91 -45.12 5.61
CA SER A 163 5.59 -43.72 5.31
C SER A 163 6.82 -42.82 5.17
N SER A 164 7.94 -43.19 5.79
CA SER A 164 9.19 -42.42 5.78
C SER A 164 10.09 -42.83 4.62
N LEU A 165 9.61 -42.62 3.38
CA LEU A 165 10.29 -43.11 2.17
C LEU A 165 11.76 -42.68 2.07
N ASN A 166 12.09 -41.46 2.48
CA ASN A 166 13.45 -40.93 2.44
C ASN A 166 14.41 -41.70 3.38
N GLU A 167 13.93 -42.05 4.57
CA GLU A 167 14.71 -42.80 5.57
C GLU A 167 14.89 -44.25 5.12
N LEU A 168 13.85 -44.87 4.56
CA LEU A 168 13.93 -46.20 3.95
C LEU A 168 14.93 -46.24 2.79
N LEU A 169 14.88 -45.25 1.90
CA LEU A 169 15.83 -45.14 0.80
C LEU A 169 17.27 -45.00 1.33
N GLN A 170 17.49 -44.22 2.38
CA GLN A 170 18.82 -44.08 2.99
C GLN A 170 19.31 -45.38 3.64
N LEU A 171 18.45 -46.11 4.34
CA LEU A 171 18.78 -47.40 4.95
C LEU A 171 19.17 -48.41 3.86
N TRP A 172 18.31 -48.61 2.86
CA TRP A 172 18.57 -49.62 1.84
C TRP A 172 19.72 -49.25 0.90
N MET A 173 19.96 -47.97 0.64
CA MET A 173 21.12 -47.55 -0.17
C MET A 173 22.44 -47.58 0.62
N SER A 174 22.41 -47.60 1.96
CA SER A 174 23.60 -47.75 2.79
C SER A 174 24.12 -49.20 2.85
N CYS A 175 23.23 -50.19 2.69
CA CYS A 175 23.62 -51.59 2.49
C CYS A 175 24.20 -51.84 1.08
N LYS A 176 25.39 -52.45 1.01
CA LYS A 176 26.09 -52.72 -0.27
C LYS A 176 25.34 -53.74 -1.14
N ALA A 177 24.76 -54.77 -0.54
CA ALA A 177 24.05 -55.83 -1.26
C ALA A 177 22.83 -55.31 -2.04
N THR A 178 21.98 -54.50 -1.40
CA THR A 178 20.84 -53.85 -2.06
C THR A 178 21.26 -52.79 -3.07
N ARG A 179 22.35 -52.06 -2.81
CA ARG A 179 22.93 -51.13 -3.80
C ARG A 179 23.37 -51.85 -5.07
N VAL A 180 24.03 -53.00 -4.93
CA VAL A 180 24.47 -53.82 -6.07
C VAL A 180 23.28 -54.37 -6.87
N LEU A 181 22.22 -54.84 -6.21
CA LEU A 181 20.98 -55.26 -6.89
C LEU A 181 20.35 -54.11 -7.68
N MET A 182 20.32 -52.91 -7.09
CA MET A 182 19.82 -51.69 -7.72
C MET A 182 20.65 -51.31 -8.96
N GLU A 183 21.99 -51.38 -8.86
CA GLU A 183 22.90 -51.07 -9.97
C GLU A 183 22.74 -52.06 -11.14
N ILE A 184 22.62 -53.36 -10.85
CA ILE A 184 22.36 -54.40 -11.85
C ILE A 184 21.02 -54.10 -12.57
N TYR A 185 19.97 -53.81 -11.81
CA TYR A 185 18.66 -53.49 -12.39
C TYR A 185 18.71 -52.21 -13.26
N THR A 186 19.36 -51.16 -12.77
CA THR A 186 19.53 -49.89 -13.49
C THR A 186 20.25 -50.09 -14.82
N GLN A 187 21.28 -50.95 -14.82
CA GLN A 187 22.00 -51.33 -16.03
C GLN A 187 21.12 -52.12 -17.02
N CYS A 188 20.31 -53.07 -16.54
CA CYS A 188 19.35 -53.77 -17.38
C CYS A 188 18.35 -52.81 -18.04
N LEU A 189 17.77 -51.89 -17.26
CA LEU A 189 16.79 -50.93 -17.75
C LEU A 189 17.41 -49.95 -18.76
N SER A 190 18.59 -49.39 -18.47
CA SER A 190 19.30 -48.48 -19.39
C SER A 190 19.67 -49.14 -20.72
N SER A 191 20.01 -50.43 -20.71
CA SER A 191 20.35 -51.21 -21.92
C SER A 191 19.12 -51.50 -22.79
N MET A 192 17.93 -51.50 -22.20
CA MET A 192 16.65 -51.83 -22.88
C MET A 192 15.78 -50.61 -23.21
N ILE A 193 16.11 -49.42 -22.70
CA ILE A 193 15.24 -48.24 -22.76
C ILE A 193 14.89 -47.78 -24.18
N ASN A 194 15.81 -47.93 -25.13
CA ASN A 194 15.61 -47.57 -26.54
C ASN A 194 15.02 -48.71 -27.39
N SER A 195 14.86 -49.91 -26.83
CA SER A 195 14.44 -51.12 -27.56
C SER A 195 13.03 -51.58 -27.18
N CYS A 196 12.85 -51.96 -25.91
CA CYS A 196 11.59 -52.44 -25.34
C CYS A 196 11.77 -52.51 -23.81
N PRO A 197 11.57 -51.40 -23.08
CA PRO A 197 11.69 -51.40 -21.62
C PRO A 197 10.54 -52.11 -20.90
N ASP A 198 9.45 -52.44 -21.61
CA ASP A 198 8.20 -52.91 -21.03
C ASP A 198 8.38 -54.13 -20.13
N ALA A 199 9.15 -55.14 -20.53
CA ALA A 199 9.38 -56.32 -19.69
C ALA A 199 10.11 -56.02 -18.36
N CYS A 200 11.02 -55.03 -18.35
CA CYS A 200 11.73 -54.63 -17.13
C CYS A 200 10.82 -53.79 -16.21
N VAL A 201 10.03 -52.89 -16.81
CA VAL A 201 9.12 -51.99 -16.08
C VAL A 201 7.89 -52.72 -15.57
N ASP A 202 7.33 -53.64 -16.35
CA ASP A 202 6.20 -54.48 -15.92
C ASP A 202 6.62 -55.38 -14.76
N ALA A 203 7.82 -55.97 -14.80
CA ALA A 203 8.38 -56.72 -13.65
C ALA A 203 8.52 -55.83 -12.40
N LEU A 204 9.02 -54.60 -12.53
CA LEU A 204 9.11 -53.65 -11.42
C LEU A 204 7.73 -53.31 -10.84
N LEU A 205 6.73 -53.08 -11.69
CA LEU A 205 5.38 -52.70 -11.24
C LEU A 205 4.63 -53.88 -10.64
N ASP A 206 4.75 -55.08 -11.22
CA ASP A 206 4.13 -56.29 -10.69
C ASP A 206 4.70 -56.64 -9.31
N THR A 207 6.02 -56.53 -9.12
CA THR A 207 6.65 -56.67 -7.81
C THR A 207 6.22 -55.56 -6.85
N SER A 208 6.06 -54.32 -7.33
CA SER A 208 5.56 -53.21 -6.49
C SER A 208 4.14 -53.48 -5.98
N VAL A 209 3.27 -54.04 -6.80
CA VAL A 209 1.89 -54.39 -6.40
C VAL A 209 1.88 -55.47 -5.30
N GLN A 210 2.88 -56.35 -5.28
CA GLN A 210 2.99 -57.44 -4.30
C GLN A 210 3.63 -56.98 -2.97
N HIS A 211 4.61 -56.08 -3.02
CA HIS A 211 5.47 -55.75 -1.87
C HIS A 211 5.32 -54.31 -1.34
N SER A 212 4.46 -53.48 -1.95
CA SER A 212 4.10 -52.15 -1.43
C SER A 212 3.41 -52.26 -0.06
N PRO A 213 3.66 -51.35 0.91
CA PRO A 213 4.42 -50.09 0.80
C PRO A 213 5.94 -50.22 1.05
N HIS A 214 6.44 -51.40 1.43
CA HIS A 214 7.85 -51.58 1.83
C HIS A 214 8.84 -51.54 0.67
N PHE A 215 8.37 -51.70 -0.57
CA PHE A 215 9.18 -51.67 -1.78
C PHE A 215 9.14 -50.31 -2.52
N ASP A 216 8.34 -49.36 -2.06
CA ASP A 216 8.10 -48.08 -2.74
C ASP A 216 9.40 -47.26 -2.95
N TRP A 217 10.39 -47.44 -2.08
CA TRP A 217 11.70 -46.79 -2.17
C TRP A 217 12.45 -47.20 -3.44
N VAL A 218 12.28 -48.45 -3.90
CA VAL A 218 12.90 -48.96 -5.13
C VAL A 218 12.32 -48.24 -6.35
N VAL A 219 10.99 -48.13 -6.40
CA VAL A 219 10.27 -47.44 -7.47
C VAL A 219 10.63 -45.95 -7.49
N ALA A 220 10.73 -45.30 -6.32
CA ALA A 220 11.13 -43.90 -6.21
C ALA A 220 12.60 -43.65 -6.63
N HIS A 221 13.52 -44.55 -6.29
CA HIS A 221 14.91 -44.45 -6.72
C HIS A 221 15.05 -44.59 -8.25
N ILE A 222 14.45 -45.64 -8.82
CA ILE A 222 14.47 -45.87 -10.28
C ILE A 222 13.73 -44.75 -11.02
N GLY A 223 12.62 -44.26 -10.46
CA GLY A 223 11.89 -43.11 -10.98
C GLY A 223 12.70 -41.83 -11.01
N SER A 224 13.71 -41.68 -10.13
CA SER A 224 14.64 -40.55 -10.16
C SER A 224 15.66 -40.67 -11.32
N SER A 225 16.02 -41.90 -11.71
CA SER A 225 16.91 -42.15 -12.85
C SER A 225 16.19 -42.15 -14.20
N PHE A 226 14.90 -42.55 -14.23
CA PHE A 226 14.09 -42.67 -15.45
C PHE A 226 12.68 -42.07 -15.28
N PRO A 227 12.55 -40.74 -15.05
CA PRO A 227 11.30 -40.12 -14.64
C PRO A 227 10.17 -40.28 -15.66
N ASN A 228 10.43 -40.02 -16.95
CA ASN A 228 9.37 -40.02 -17.97
C ASN A 228 8.72 -41.40 -18.16
N THR A 229 9.49 -42.49 -18.04
CA THR A 229 8.99 -43.86 -18.22
C THR A 229 8.25 -44.35 -16.98
N ILE A 230 8.79 -44.08 -15.79
CA ILE A 230 8.23 -44.58 -14.53
C ILE A 230 7.01 -43.79 -14.09
N ILE A 231 7.02 -42.45 -14.17
CA ILE A 231 5.89 -41.61 -13.76
C ILE A 231 4.62 -41.98 -14.54
N ASN A 232 4.71 -42.11 -15.87
CA ASN A 232 3.59 -42.51 -16.73
C ASN A 232 2.99 -43.86 -16.31
N ARG A 233 3.86 -44.84 -16.06
CA ARG A 233 3.45 -46.21 -15.77
C ARG A 233 2.92 -46.35 -14.34
N VAL A 234 3.49 -45.66 -13.36
CA VAL A 234 2.99 -45.59 -11.98
C VAL A 234 1.59 -44.96 -11.95
N LEU A 235 1.39 -43.84 -12.66
CA LEU A 235 0.07 -43.20 -12.75
C LEU A 235 -0.96 -44.08 -13.48
N SER A 236 -0.55 -44.74 -14.56
CA SER A 236 -1.41 -45.68 -15.29
C SER A 236 -1.80 -46.90 -14.46
N CYS A 237 -0.86 -47.44 -13.67
CA CYS A 237 -1.10 -48.54 -12.74
C CYS A 237 -2.05 -48.10 -11.61
N GLY A 238 -1.80 -46.94 -11.00
CA GLY A 238 -2.67 -46.34 -9.98
C GLY A 238 -4.09 -46.08 -10.48
N LEU A 239 -4.24 -45.58 -11.72
CA LEU A 239 -5.54 -45.36 -12.33
C LEU A 239 -6.29 -46.67 -12.57
N LYS A 240 -5.61 -47.72 -13.07
CA LYS A 240 -6.21 -49.05 -13.26
C LYS A 240 -6.70 -49.64 -11.94
N ASP A 241 -5.90 -49.53 -10.88
CA ASP A 241 -6.28 -50.02 -9.54
C ASP A 241 -7.46 -49.23 -8.96
N PHE A 242 -7.47 -47.90 -9.12
CA PHE A 242 -8.57 -47.02 -8.75
C PHE A 242 -9.86 -47.34 -9.51
N CYS A 243 -9.79 -47.69 -10.80
CA CYS A 243 -10.96 -48.11 -11.58
C CYS A 243 -11.60 -49.41 -11.05
N VAL A 244 -10.80 -50.31 -10.50
CA VAL A 244 -11.24 -51.63 -10.03
C VAL A 244 -11.75 -51.58 -8.59
N HIS A 245 -11.17 -50.73 -7.73
CA HIS A 245 -11.45 -50.72 -6.28
C HIS A 245 -12.00 -49.39 -5.74
N GLY A 246 -11.93 -48.28 -6.49
CA GLY A 246 -12.22 -46.93 -6.01
C GLY A 246 -13.70 -46.54 -5.91
N THR A 247 -14.62 -47.31 -6.50
CA THR A 247 -16.06 -47.03 -6.46
C THR A 247 -16.75 -47.49 -5.16
N ALA A 248 -16.08 -48.29 -4.33
CA ALA A 248 -16.63 -48.81 -3.07
C ALA A 248 -16.38 -47.90 -1.84
N SER A 249 -15.64 -46.80 -2.01
CA SER A 249 -15.07 -46.01 -0.92
C SER A 249 -15.46 -44.52 -0.96
N SER A 250 -16.74 -44.20 -1.22
CA SER A 250 -17.24 -42.82 -1.17
C SER A 250 -17.27 -42.23 0.25
N ASP A 251 -17.24 -43.05 1.30
CA ASP A 251 -17.40 -42.59 2.70
C ASP A 251 -16.11 -42.11 3.39
N LEU A 252 -14.93 -42.25 2.76
CA LEU A 252 -13.63 -41.90 3.36
C LEU A 252 -13.15 -40.47 3.06
N LEU A 253 -13.91 -39.68 2.29
CA LEU A 253 -13.39 -38.47 1.66
C LEU A 253 -13.29 -37.23 2.57
N LEU A 254 -13.88 -37.24 3.77
CA LEU A 254 -13.90 -36.04 4.64
C LEU A 254 -13.66 -36.29 6.14
N PHE A 255 -13.74 -37.53 6.62
CA PHE A 255 -13.45 -37.88 8.02
C PHE A 255 -12.75 -39.24 8.09
N PRO A 256 -11.59 -39.37 8.77
CA PRO A 256 -11.01 -40.67 9.05
C PRO A 256 -11.87 -41.35 10.12
N SER A 257 -12.88 -42.12 9.72
CA SER A 257 -13.57 -43.04 10.63
C SER A 257 -12.65 -44.25 10.87
N SER A 258 -12.21 -44.38 12.11
CA SER A 258 -11.24 -45.38 12.59
C SER A 258 -11.80 -46.80 12.73
N THR A 259 -12.75 -47.20 11.89
CA THR A 259 -13.46 -48.48 12.05
C THR A 259 -13.70 -49.19 10.71
N ALA A 260 -12.62 -49.56 10.04
CA ALA A 260 -12.59 -50.69 9.11
C ALA A 260 -11.14 -51.16 8.97
N ALA A 261 -10.77 -52.12 9.82
CA ALA A 261 -9.47 -52.77 9.80
C ALA A 261 -9.40 -53.79 8.65
N ASP A 262 -9.24 -53.31 7.42
CA ASP A 262 -8.74 -54.15 6.34
C ASP A 262 -7.23 -53.91 6.18
N LYS A 263 -6.43 -54.97 6.37
CA LYS A 263 -4.97 -54.97 6.46
C LYS A 263 -4.23 -54.63 5.14
N ARG A 264 -4.80 -53.82 4.25
CA ARG A 264 -4.13 -53.36 3.03
C ARG A 264 -4.10 -51.84 3.02
N VAL A 265 -2.90 -51.27 3.14
CA VAL A 265 -2.67 -49.85 2.88
C VAL A 265 -3.26 -49.56 1.49
N PRO A 266 -4.15 -48.56 1.34
CA PRO A 266 -4.73 -48.26 0.05
C PRO A 266 -3.59 -47.88 -0.92
N LYS A 267 -3.42 -48.65 -1.99
CA LYS A 267 -2.30 -48.54 -2.96
C LYS A 267 -2.10 -47.12 -3.51
N ILE A 268 -3.12 -46.28 -3.47
CA ILE A 268 -3.02 -44.86 -3.81
C ILE A 268 -2.09 -44.06 -2.89
N ALA A 269 -1.96 -44.44 -1.60
CA ALA A 269 -1.02 -43.82 -0.67
C ALA A 269 0.44 -44.08 -1.07
N SER A 270 0.73 -45.26 -1.62
CA SER A 270 2.02 -45.61 -2.20
C SER A 270 2.34 -44.76 -3.43
N VAL A 271 1.39 -44.65 -4.36
CA VAL A 271 1.52 -43.78 -5.55
C VAL A 271 1.79 -42.33 -5.14
N VAL A 272 1.07 -41.82 -4.14
CA VAL A 272 1.27 -40.49 -3.58
C VAL A 272 2.66 -40.33 -2.94
N GLY A 273 3.12 -41.31 -2.16
CA GLY A 273 4.45 -41.30 -1.54
C GLY A 273 5.58 -41.27 -2.58
N ILE A 274 5.48 -42.11 -3.61
CA ILE A 274 6.46 -42.19 -4.71
C ILE A 274 6.49 -40.87 -5.49
N LEU A 275 5.33 -40.37 -5.93
CA LEU A 275 5.25 -39.12 -6.69
C LEU A 275 5.64 -37.91 -5.84
N GLY A 276 5.30 -37.90 -4.55
CA GLY A 276 5.69 -36.85 -3.61
C GLY A 276 7.21 -36.74 -3.46
N HIS A 277 7.93 -37.87 -3.44
CA HIS A 277 9.39 -37.88 -3.44
C HIS A 277 9.97 -37.35 -4.77
N LEU A 278 9.45 -37.84 -5.89
CA LEU A 278 9.90 -37.44 -7.23
C LEU A 278 9.61 -35.97 -7.55
N ALA A 279 8.56 -35.38 -6.97
CA ALA A 279 8.18 -33.99 -7.19
C ALA A 279 9.28 -32.99 -6.82
N SER A 280 10.18 -33.33 -5.89
CA SER A 280 11.30 -32.46 -5.49
C SER A 280 12.32 -32.19 -6.61
N ARG A 281 12.52 -33.14 -7.53
CA ARG A 281 13.53 -33.06 -8.60
C ARG A 281 12.94 -33.10 -10.02
N HIS A 282 11.75 -33.67 -10.18
CA HIS A 282 11.12 -33.94 -11.47
C HIS A 282 9.68 -33.42 -11.55
N SER A 283 9.37 -32.31 -10.88
CA SER A 283 8.06 -31.66 -10.90
C SER A 283 7.52 -31.41 -12.31
N GLU A 284 8.36 -30.95 -13.24
CA GLU A 284 7.97 -30.68 -14.62
C GLU A 284 7.53 -31.94 -15.39
N SER A 285 8.25 -33.06 -15.22
CA SER A 285 7.87 -34.35 -15.83
C SER A 285 6.55 -34.87 -15.26
N ILE A 286 6.34 -34.76 -13.95
CA ILE A 286 5.07 -35.13 -13.28
C ILE A 286 3.93 -34.29 -13.82
N LYS A 287 4.11 -32.97 -13.86
CA LYS A 287 3.15 -32.01 -14.40
C LYS A 287 2.76 -32.34 -15.84
N GLN A 288 3.72 -32.54 -16.74
CA GLN A 288 3.44 -32.84 -18.15
C GLN A 288 2.63 -34.13 -18.30
N GLU A 289 2.92 -35.16 -17.50
CA GLU A 289 2.17 -36.41 -17.55
C GLU A 289 0.76 -36.28 -16.98
N LEU A 290 0.59 -35.59 -15.85
CA LEU A 290 -0.74 -35.36 -15.26
C LEU A 290 -1.64 -34.53 -16.18
N LEU A 291 -1.09 -33.47 -16.80
CA LEU A 291 -1.80 -32.70 -17.82
C LEU A 291 -2.09 -33.55 -19.07
N ARG A 292 -1.16 -34.40 -19.50
CA ARG A 292 -1.39 -35.32 -20.63
C ARG A 292 -2.51 -36.31 -20.33
N MET A 293 -2.54 -36.91 -19.14
CA MET A 293 -3.62 -37.78 -18.68
C MET A 293 -4.97 -37.05 -18.64
N PHE A 294 -4.98 -35.83 -18.10
CA PHE A 294 -6.17 -34.98 -18.08
C PHE A 294 -6.71 -34.72 -19.51
N HIS A 295 -5.89 -34.25 -20.44
CA HIS A 295 -6.34 -34.01 -21.82
C HIS A 295 -6.75 -35.30 -22.55
N ARG A 296 -6.05 -36.41 -22.31
CA ARG A 296 -6.41 -37.73 -22.88
C ARG A 296 -7.76 -38.24 -22.34
N SER A 297 -8.12 -37.88 -21.11
CA SER A 297 -9.43 -38.23 -20.54
C SER A 297 -10.60 -37.54 -21.24
N LEU A 298 -10.37 -36.38 -21.87
CA LEU A 298 -11.37 -35.58 -22.58
C LEU A 298 -11.55 -35.98 -24.05
N GLY A 299 -10.92 -37.08 -24.49
CA GLY A 299 -11.04 -37.60 -25.85
C GLY A 299 -12.44 -38.15 -26.18
N PRO A 300 -12.74 -38.42 -27.47
CA PRO A 300 -14.08 -38.82 -27.91
C PRO A 300 -14.48 -40.27 -27.53
N THR A 301 -13.52 -41.15 -27.24
CA THR A 301 -13.75 -42.50 -26.72
C THR A 301 -14.15 -42.45 -25.24
N ARG A 302 -15.03 -43.35 -24.78
CA ARG A 302 -15.62 -43.33 -23.44
C ARG A 302 -15.35 -44.62 -22.67
N ASP A 303 -14.08 -44.92 -22.43
CA ASP A 303 -13.67 -46.06 -21.61
C ASP A 303 -13.90 -45.77 -20.12
N GLN A 304 -14.12 -46.82 -19.31
CA GLN A 304 -14.31 -46.70 -17.86
C GLN A 304 -13.11 -46.04 -17.17
N GLN A 305 -11.91 -46.22 -17.72
CA GLN A 305 -10.68 -45.56 -17.27
C GLN A 305 -10.69 -44.04 -17.49
N GLN A 306 -11.27 -43.55 -18.59
CA GLN A 306 -11.35 -42.12 -18.87
C GLN A 306 -12.33 -41.42 -17.92
N LYS A 307 -13.45 -42.06 -17.58
CA LYS A 307 -14.41 -41.53 -16.59
C LYS A 307 -13.80 -41.41 -15.18
N ALA A 308 -12.99 -42.39 -14.78
CA ALA A 308 -12.33 -42.40 -13.48
C ALA A 308 -11.09 -41.50 -13.39
N THR A 309 -10.58 -40.99 -14.52
CA THR A 309 -9.33 -40.21 -14.55
C THR A 309 -9.44 -38.90 -13.77
N VAL A 310 -10.51 -38.12 -13.94
CA VAL A 310 -10.65 -36.84 -13.23
C VAL A 310 -10.84 -37.02 -11.72
N PRO A 311 -11.73 -37.92 -11.24
CA PRO A 311 -11.81 -38.25 -9.81
C PRO A 311 -10.46 -38.76 -9.23
N PHE A 312 -9.74 -39.59 -9.97
CA PHE A 312 -8.41 -40.08 -9.57
C PHE A 312 -7.40 -38.94 -9.41
N LEU A 313 -7.34 -38.00 -10.37
CA LEU A 313 -6.45 -36.85 -10.31
C LEU A 313 -6.80 -35.91 -9.13
N LEU A 314 -8.09 -35.67 -8.87
CA LEU A 314 -8.54 -34.89 -7.71
C LEU A 314 -8.14 -35.57 -6.40
N GLN A 315 -8.29 -36.90 -6.30
CA GLN A 315 -7.89 -37.66 -5.12
C GLN A 315 -6.37 -37.60 -4.88
N LEU A 316 -5.55 -37.73 -5.92
CA LEU A 316 -4.09 -37.57 -5.80
C LEU A 316 -3.71 -36.18 -5.30
N ALA A 317 -4.40 -35.13 -5.77
CA ALA A 317 -4.17 -33.77 -5.33
C ALA A 317 -4.58 -33.54 -3.86
N VAL A 318 -5.66 -34.18 -3.37
CA VAL A 318 -6.10 -34.08 -1.97
C VAL A 318 -5.10 -34.75 -1.03
N MET A 319 -4.56 -35.90 -1.45
CA MET A 319 -3.65 -36.69 -0.63
C MET A 319 -2.22 -36.13 -0.59
N SER A 320 -1.85 -35.24 -1.52
CA SER A 320 -0.49 -34.72 -1.64
C SER A 320 -0.43 -33.22 -1.92
N PRO A 321 -0.07 -32.38 -0.92
CA PRO A 321 0.07 -30.94 -1.11
C PRO A 321 1.23 -30.60 -2.06
N THR A 322 2.28 -31.44 -2.13
CA THR A 322 3.40 -31.24 -3.05
C THR A 322 3.00 -31.44 -4.50
N LEU A 323 2.08 -32.37 -4.78
CA LEU A 323 1.53 -32.53 -6.13
C LEU A 323 0.58 -31.39 -6.49
N LEU A 324 -0.28 -30.98 -5.55
CA LEU A 324 -1.17 -29.84 -5.76
C LEU A 324 -0.40 -28.57 -6.14
N SER A 325 0.69 -28.24 -5.42
CA SER A 325 1.48 -27.04 -5.70
C SER A 325 2.20 -27.08 -7.06
N THR A 326 2.59 -28.28 -7.53
CA THR A 326 3.21 -28.44 -8.86
C THR A 326 2.23 -28.23 -10.02
N ILE A 327 0.93 -28.41 -9.79
CA ILE A 327 -0.09 -28.43 -10.86
C ILE A 327 -0.94 -27.14 -10.85
N SER A 328 -1.21 -26.56 -9.67
CA SER A 328 -2.18 -25.48 -9.49
C SER A 328 -1.91 -24.25 -10.36
N ALA A 329 -0.64 -23.87 -10.54
CA ALA A 329 -0.25 -22.64 -11.22
C ALA A 329 -0.56 -22.63 -12.73
N GLU A 330 -0.47 -23.77 -13.42
CA GLU A 330 -0.63 -23.88 -14.88
C GLU A 330 -1.86 -24.68 -15.30
N LEU A 331 -2.53 -25.36 -14.36
CA LEU A 331 -3.85 -25.95 -14.62
C LEU A 331 -4.82 -24.88 -15.12
N VAL A 332 -4.76 -23.66 -14.57
CA VAL A 332 -5.57 -22.52 -15.02
C VAL A 332 -5.32 -22.19 -16.49
N ASP A 333 -4.06 -22.21 -16.95
CA ASP A 333 -3.70 -21.93 -18.35
C ASP A 333 -4.19 -23.02 -19.32
N SER A 334 -4.35 -24.24 -18.81
CA SER A 334 -4.89 -25.38 -19.55
C SER A 334 -6.42 -25.37 -19.67
N LEU A 335 -7.14 -24.69 -18.77
CA LEU A 335 -8.61 -24.66 -18.71
C LEU A 335 -9.21 -23.66 -19.70
N LYS A 336 -8.94 -23.85 -20.99
CA LYS A 336 -9.53 -23.05 -22.09
C LYS A 336 -11.05 -23.29 -22.20
N PRO A 337 -11.84 -22.35 -22.77
CA PRO A 337 -13.29 -22.51 -22.93
C PRO A 337 -13.72 -23.83 -23.59
N SER A 338 -12.97 -24.32 -24.58
CA SER A 338 -13.22 -25.60 -25.24
C SER A 338 -13.08 -26.80 -24.30
N VAL A 339 -12.07 -26.77 -23.43
CA VAL A 339 -11.78 -27.81 -22.43
C VAL A 339 -12.87 -27.83 -21.35
N LEU A 340 -13.33 -26.64 -20.92
CA LEU A 340 -14.43 -26.52 -19.95
C LEU A 340 -15.76 -27.07 -20.49
N ASN A 341 -16.05 -26.80 -21.77
CA ASN A 341 -17.25 -27.35 -22.41
C ASN A 341 -17.15 -28.88 -22.58
N GLN A 342 -15.96 -29.42 -22.86
CA GLN A 342 -15.72 -30.88 -22.90
C GLN A 342 -15.85 -31.53 -21.51
N LEU A 343 -15.33 -30.89 -20.47
CA LEU A 343 -15.52 -31.32 -19.08
C LEU A 343 -17.00 -31.34 -18.70
N HIS A 344 -17.76 -30.30 -19.06
CA HIS A 344 -19.20 -30.27 -18.82
C HIS A 344 -19.90 -31.48 -19.45
N GLN A 345 -19.60 -31.81 -20.70
CA GLN A 345 -20.15 -32.99 -21.36
C GLN A 345 -19.80 -34.31 -20.66
N HIS A 346 -18.62 -34.39 -20.01
CA HIS A 346 -18.22 -35.51 -19.18
C HIS A 346 -19.01 -35.61 -17.87
N PHE A 347 -19.26 -34.48 -17.21
CA PHE A 347 -19.92 -34.43 -15.89
C PHE A 347 -21.44 -34.54 -15.94
N VAL A 348 -22.09 -34.15 -17.05
CA VAL A 348 -23.55 -34.26 -17.21
C VAL A 348 -24.06 -35.71 -17.09
N ALA A 349 -23.21 -36.69 -17.39
CA ALA A 349 -23.58 -38.11 -17.34
C ALA A 349 -23.43 -38.76 -15.94
N LEU A 350 -22.95 -38.02 -14.94
CA LEU A 350 -22.69 -38.54 -13.59
C LEU A 350 -23.85 -38.24 -12.62
N PRO A 351 -24.07 -39.08 -11.59
CA PRO A 351 -25.04 -38.83 -10.53
C PRO A 351 -24.78 -37.50 -9.81
N ARG A 352 -25.86 -36.85 -9.36
CA ARG A 352 -25.79 -35.54 -8.69
C ARG A 352 -24.95 -35.58 -7.40
N GLU A 353 -25.03 -36.65 -6.62
CA GLU A 353 -24.27 -36.81 -5.36
C GLU A 353 -22.76 -36.84 -5.61
N GLU A 354 -22.32 -37.55 -6.66
CA GLU A 354 -20.90 -37.60 -7.05
C GLU A 354 -20.41 -36.23 -7.54
N LEU A 355 -21.26 -35.48 -8.25
CA LEU A 355 -20.95 -34.11 -8.67
C LEU A 355 -20.80 -33.16 -7.48
N GLU A 356 -21.68 -33.24 -6.48
CA GLU A 356 -21.60 -32.42 -5.27
C GLU A 356 -20.35 -32.76 -4.44
N ASN A 357 -19.99 -34.03 -4.33
CA ASN A 357 -18.75 -34.48 -3.68
C ASN A 357 -17.50 -33.95 -4.41
N MET A 358 -17.47 -34.02 -5.74
CA MET A 358 -16.35 -33.47 -6.52
C MET A 358 -16.23 -31.95 -6.39
N VAL A 359 -17.35 -31.22 -6.38
CA VAL A 359 -17.35 -29.77 -6.15
C VAL A 359 -16.81 -29.43 -4.76
N SER A 360 -17.18 -30.21 -3.73
CA SER A 360 -16.65 -30.07 -2.37
C SER A 360 -15.13 -30.30 -2.32
N ILE A 361 -14.63 -31.32 -3.01
CA ILE A 361 -13.19 -31.61 -3.14
C ILE A 361 -12.46 -30.46 -3.84
N VAL A 362 -13.01 -29.94 -4.94
CA VAL A 362 -12.43 -28.80 -5.67
C VAL A 362 -12.33 -27.57 -4.76
N VAL A 363 -13.38 -27.27 -3.98
CA VAL A 363 -13.34 -26.17 -3.00
C VAL A 363 -12.26 -26.41 -1.94
N HIS A 364 -12.12 -27.64 -1.45
CA HIS A 364 -11.06 -27.99 -0.49
C HIS A 364 -9.65 -27.80 -1.07
N LEU A 365 -9.43 -28.26 -2.31
CA LEU A 365 -8.16 -28.11 -3.01
C LEU A 365 -7.81 -26.64 -3.27
N ILE A 366 -8.80 -25.82 -3.65
CA ILE A 366 -8.60 -24.37 -3.81
C ILE A 366 -8.12 -23.77 -2.48
N CYS A 367 -8.75 -24.12 -1.34
CA CYS A 367 -8.31 -23.64 -0.02
C CYS A 367 -6.88 -24.06 0.36
N GLN A 368 -6.39 -25.19 -0.15
CA GLN A 368 -5.04 -25.71 0.09
C GLN A 368 -3.97 -25.18 -0.89
N THR A 369 -4.37 -24.41 -1.90
CA THR A 369 -3.46 -23.92 -2.93
C THR A 369 -2.53 -22.85 -2.37
N SER A 370 -1.22 -23.11 -2.37
CA SER A 370 -0.19 -22.21 -1.81
C SER A 370 0.43 -21.23 -2.82
N GLY A 371 0.11 -21.36 -4.11
CA GLY A 371 0.64 -20.49 -5.16
C GLY A 371 -0.28 -20.41 -6.37
N GLY A 372 -0.48 -19.20 -6.87
CA GLY A 372 -1.40 -18.91 -7.98
C GLY A 372 -2.86 -18.77 -7.55
N ALA A 373 -3.11 -18.48 -6.26
CA ALA A 373 -4.45 -18.29 -5.72
C ALA A 373 -5.18 -17.13 -6.40
N TYR A 374 -4.48 -16.00 -6.64
CA TYR A 374 -5.05 -14.85 -7.34
C TYR A 374 -5.46 -15.19 -8.78
N ARG A 375 -4.62 -15.93 -9.53
CA ARG A 375 -4.94 -16.38 -10.90
C ARG A 375 -6.14 -17.32 -10.91
N THR A 376 -6.20 -18.24 -9.95
CA THR A 376 -7.31 -19.19 -9.79
C THR A 376 -8.62 -18.45 -9.49
N LEU A 377 -8.58 -17.48 -8.57
CA LEU A 377 -9.72 -16.61 -8.27
C LEU A 377 -10.16 -15.80 -9.50
N GLN A 378 -9.21 -15.18 -10.21
CA GLN A 378 -9.49 -14.39 -11.40
C GLN A 378 -10.13 -15.25 -12.49
N PHE A 379 -9.65 -16.47 -12.69
CA PHE A 379 -10.25 -17.45 -13.59
C PHE A 379 -11.70 -17.79 -13.19
N LEU A 380 -11.94 -18.13 -11.92
CA LEU A 380 -13.28 -18.47 -11.44
C LEU A 380 -14.26 -17.30 -11.62
N VAL A 381 -13.86 -16.09 -11.24
CA VAL A 381 -14.70 -14.89 -11.32
C VAL A 381 -14.97 -14.51 -12.78
N ASN A 382 -13.95 -14.57 -13.66
CA ASN A 382 -14.10 -14.26 -15.08
C ASN A 382 -14.95 -15.29 -15.83
N THR A 383 -14.85 -16.58 -15.49
CA THR A 383 -15.65 -17.64 -16.11
C THR A 383 -17.09 -17.64 -15.57
N ALA A 384 -17.31 -17.40 -14.27
CA ALA A 384 -18.65 -17.31 -13.69
C ALA A 384 -19.42 -16.09 -14.22
N MET A 385 -18.75 -14.93 -14.30
CA MET A 385 -19.34 -13.67 -14.75
C MET A 385 -18.33 -12.89 -15.63
N PRO A 386 -18.39 -13.03 -16.96
CA PRO A 386 -17.51 -12.28 -17.85
C PRO A 386 -17.82 -10.78 -17.83
N ALA A 387 -16.77 -9.95 -17.93
CA ALA A 387 -16.89 -8.49 -17.89
C ALA A 387 -17.61 -7.90 -19.12
N SER A 388 -17.58 -8.58 -20.28
CA SER A 388 -18.26 -8.16 -21.51
C SER A 388 -19.41 -9.11 -21.89
N VAL A 389 -20.54 -8.53 -22.32
CA VAL A 389 -21.72 -9.27 -22.82
C VAL A 389 -21.46 -9.87 -24.21
N ILE A 390 -20.56 -9.26 -24.98
CA ILE A 390 -20.21 -9.69 -26.33
C ILE A 390 -19.02 -10.66 -26.22
N THR A 391 -19.30 -11.95 -26.43
CA THR A 391 -18.26 -12.98 -26.62
C THR A 391 -18.32 -13.44 -28.08
N THR A 392 -17.15 -13.56 -28.72
CA THR A 392 -17.05 -14.06 -30.09
C THR A 392 -17.56 -15.51 -30.17
N PRO A 393 -18.39 -15.86 -31.17
CA PRO A 393 -18.91 -17.23 -31.31
C PRO A 393 -17.75 -18.22 -31.49
N GLY A 394 -17.71 -19.25 -30.63
CA GLY A 394 -16.62 -20.25 -30.57
C GLY A 394 -15.73 -20.17 -29.32
N LEU A 395 -15.72 -19.04 -28.61
CA LEU A 395 -15.03 -18.86 -27.31
C LEU A 395 -15.99 -18.79 -26.12
N ALA A 396 -17.30 -18.94 -26.37
CA ALA A 396 -18.33 -18.88 -25.34
C ALA A 396 -18.40 -20.19 -24.52
N VAL A 397 -18.33 -20.02 -23.20
CA VAL A 397 -18.55 -21.08 -22.21
C VAL A 397 -20.06 -21.33 -22.04
N HIS A 398 -20.46 -22.60 -21.91
CA HIS A 398 -21.87 -22.99 -21.71
C HIS A 398 -22.43 -22.44 -20.38
N ASP A 399 -23.73 -22.11 -20.32
CA ASP A 399 -24.33 -21.47 -19.13
C ASP A 399 -24.22 -22.33 -17.87
N SER A 400 -24.33 -23.65 -18.00
CA SER A 400 -24.13 -24.61 -16.91
C SER A 400 -22.72 -24.57 -16.29
N VAL A 401 -21.68 -24.24 -17.08
CA VAL A 401 -20.31 -24.07 -16.57
C VAL A 401 -20.21 -22.76 -15.80
N ARG A 402 -20.90 -21.70 -16.24
CA ARG A 402 -20.98 -20.43 -15.50
C ARG A 402 -21.67 -20.62 -14.14
N GLU A 403 -22.79 -21.34 -14.13
CA GLU A 403 -23.51 -21.71 -12.91
C GLU A 403 -22.66 -22.58 -11.97
N ALA A 404 -21.89 -23.53 -12.53
CA ALA A 404 -20.96 -24.34 -11.73
C ALA A 404 -19.84 -23.48 -11.11
N CYS A 405 -19.24 -22.55 -11.85
CA CYS A 405 -18.24 -21.63 -11.29
C CYS A 405 -18.84 -20.68 -10.24
N ASP A 406 -20.05 -20.15 -10.45
CA ASP A 406 -20.79 -19.37 -9.43
C ASP A 406 -21.00 -20.21 -8.16
N ARG A 407 -21.43 -21.46 -8.31
CA ARG A 407 -21.61 -22.37 -7.18
C ARG A 407 -20.31 -22.67 -6.44
N VAL A 408 -19.20 -22.88 -7.17
CA VAL A 408 -17.87 -23.07 -6.59
C VAL A 408 -17.44 -21.83 -5.80
N ILE A 409 -17.64 -20.62 -6.32
CA ILE A 409 -17.32 -19.36 -5.60
C ILE A 409 -18.14 -19.25 -4.31
N GLN A 410 -19.46 -19.52 -4.36
CA GLN A 410 -20.32 -19.46 -3.18
C GLN A 410 -19.90 -20.46 -2.10
N LEU A 411 -19.61 -21.72 -2.50
CA LEU A 411 -19.15 -22.76 -1.58
C LEU A 411 -17.74 -22.46 -1.04
N LEU A 412 -16.87 -21.87 -1.87
CA LEU A 412 -15.54 -21.41 -1.45
C LEU A 412 -15.65 -20.32 -0.39
N LEU A 413 -16.45 -19.28 -0.62
CA LEU A 413 -16.67 -18.21 0.36
C LEU A 413 -17.27 -18.75 1.66
N LEU A 414 -18.24 -19.66 1.58
CA LEU A 414 -18.84 -20.31 2.75
C LEU A 414 -17.82 -21.18 3.52
N ASN A 415 -16.97 -21.93 2.82
CA ASN A 415 -15.95 -22.75 3.45
C ASN A 415 -14.85 -21.88 4.09
N LEU A 416 -14.40 -20.83 3.40
CA LEU A 416 -13.47 -19.86 3.96
C LEU A 416 -14.06 -19.16 5.18
N GLN A 417 -15.33 -18.78 5.15
CA GLN A 417 -16.03 -18.22 6.30
C GLN A 417 -15.99 -19.18 7.50
N LYS A 418 -16.31 -20.47 7.30
CA LYS A 418 -16.19 -21.48 8.36
C LYS A 418 -14.76 -21.58 8.90
N LEU A 419 -13.76 -21.64 8.02
CA LEU A 419 -12.35 -21.76 8.43
C LEU A 419 -11.84 -20.54 9.21
N VAL A 420 -12.24 -19.32 8.80
CA VAL A 420 -11.80 -18.07 9.42
C VAL A 420 -12.48 -17.83 10.76
N TYR A 421 -13.81 -17.99 10.86
CA TYR A 421 -14.54 -17.72 12.10
C TYR A 421 -14.44 -18.86 13.13
N ASN A 422 -14.30 -20.12 12.72
CA ASN A 422 -14.07 -21.22 13.67
C ASN A 422 -12.66 -21.22 14.28
N ARG A 423 -11.74 -20.41 13.73
CA ARG A 423 -10.38 -20.22 14.26
C ARG A 423 -10.39 -19.63 15.68
N GLY A 424 -11.40 -18.85 16.03
CA GLY A 424 -11.54 -18.17 17.33
C GLY A 424 -12.22 -18.96 18.44
N LEU A 425 -12.79 -20.14 18.13
CA LEU A 425 -13.44 -21.03 19.13
C LEU A 425 -12.47 -22.09 19.69
N ALA A 426 -11.26 -22.20 19.15
CA ALA A 426 -10.21 -23.03 19.72
C ALA A 426 -9.63 -22.31 20.95
N SER A 427 -10.02 -22.83 22.12
CA SER A 427 -9.57 -22.54 23.48
C SER A 427 -8.13 -22.00 23.61
N LEU A 428 -7.93 -21.21 24.66
CA LEU A 428 -6.69 -20.58 25.19
C LEU A 428 -5.48 -21.53 25.44
N ALA A 429 -5.23 -22.55 24.62
CA ALA A 429 -4.09 -23.45 24.78
C ALA A 429 -3.52 -23.94 23.42
N GLU A 430 -2.32 -23.44 23.12
CA GLU A 430 -1.18 -24.16 22.49
C GLU A 430 -1.18 -24.61 21.00
N ALA A 431 -2.16 -24.32 20.14
CA ALA A 431 -2.02 -24.61 18.70
C ALA A 431 -1.90 -23.33 17.84
N PRO A 432 -0.84 -23.17 16.99
CA PRO A 432 -0.81 -22.09 16.02
C PRO A 432 -2.01 -22.24 15.08
N PRO A 433 -2.70 -21.13 14.79
CA PRO A 433 -4.01 -21.23 14.19
C PRO A 433 -3.87 -21.67 12.72
N ARG A 434 -4.51 -22.80 12.35
CA ARG A 434 -4.34 -23.52 11.05
C ARG A 434 -4.25 -22.54 9.89
N ALA A 435 -3.11 -22.54 9.20
CA ALA A 435 -2.88 -21.68 8.04
C ALA A 435 -3.80 -22.11 6.89
N VAL A 436 -4.35 -21.12 6.18
CA VAL A 436 -5.12 -21.31 4.95
C VAL A 436 -4.24 -20.81 3.80
N PRO A 437 -3.51 -21.71 3.10
CA PRO A 437 -2.53 -21.32 2.07
C PRO A 437 -3.10 -20.39 1.01
N PHE A 438 -4.37 -20.58 0.65
CA PHE A 438 -5.08 -19.73 -0.31
C PHE A 438 -5.16 -18.26 0.13
N LEU A 439 -5.46 -18.00 1.41
CA LEU A 439 -5.54 -16.64 1.94
C LEU A 439 -4.14 -16.04 2.16
N ASP A 440 -3.16 -16.86 2.52
CA ASP A 440 -1.76 -16.43 2.68
C ASP A 440 -1.15 -15.93 1.36
N ASP A 441 -1.43 -16.62 0.23
CA ASP A 441 -0.99 -16.17 -1.10
C ASP A 441 -1.74 -14.91 -1.55
N LEU A 442 -3.06 -14.84 -1.31
CA LEU A 442 -3.88 -13.67 -1.68
C LEU A 442 -3.51 -12.38 -0.94
N LYS A 443 -2.90 -12.47 0.24
CA LYS A 443 -2.45 -11.30 1.01
C LYS A 443 -1.52 -10.39 0.19
N ASN A 444 -0.70 -10.95 -0.70
CA ASN A 444 0.24 -10.19 -1.52
C ASN A 444 -0.45 -9.42 -2.68
N HIS A 445 -1.70 -9.76 -3.00
CA HIS A 445 -2.47 -9.18 -4.12
C HIS A 445 -3.59 -8.24 -3.65
N MET A 446 -3.46 -7.65 -2.45
CA MET A 446 -4.52 -6.82 -1.85
C MET A 446 -4.88 -5.59 -2.69
N GLN A 447 -3.90 -4.90 -3.26
CA GLN A 447 -4.16 -3.74 -4.11
C GLN A 447 -4.98 -4.11 -5.35
N GLU A 448 -4.63 -5.22 -6.01
CA GLU A 448 -5.32 -5.71 -7.21
C GLU A 448 -6.75 -6.14 -6.87
N LEU A 449 -6.96 -6.84 -5.75
CA LEU A 449 -8.29 -7.19 -5.25
C LEU A 449 -9.15 -5.95 -4.99
N CYS A 450 -8.59 -4.93 -4.33
CA CYS A 450 -9.29 -3.66 -4.13
C CYS A 450 -9.65 -2.99 -5.46
N THR A 451 -8.73 -2.94 -6.45
CA THR A 451 -9.05 -2.35 -7.76
C THR A 451 -10.17 -3.08 -8.49
N GLU A 452 -10.20 -4.41 -8.44
CA GLU A 452 -11.27 -5.20 -9.07
C GLU A 452 -12.60 -5.07 -8.33
N THR A 453 -12.60 -4.94 -7.00
CA THR A 453 -13.84 -4.66 -6.24
C THR A 453 -14.49 -3.34 -6.63
N LEU A 454 -13.68 -2.32 -6.92
CA LEU A 454 -14.17 -0.97 -7.22
C LEU A 454 -14.74 -0.82 -8.64
N LYS A 455 -14.63 -1.83 -9.51
CA LYS A 455 -15.27 -1.80 -10.85
C LYS A 455 -16.80 -1.95 -10.81
N LEU A 456 -17.37 -2.36 -9.68
CA LEU A 456 -18.82 -2.52 -9.46
C LEU A 456 -19.54 -3.38 -10.53
N GLU A 457 -18.87 -4.41 -11.04
CA GLU A 457 -19.42 -5.26 -12.11
C GLU A 457 -20.38 -6.34 -11.55
N ARG A 458 -21.70 -6.15 -11.71
CA ARG A 458 -22.76 -7.14 -11.43
C ARG A 458 -22.63 -7.78 -10.03
N LYS A 459 -22.37 -9.08 -9.93
CA LYS A 459 -22.17 -9.82 -8.67
C LYS A 459 -20.69 -9.96 -8.27
N ARG A 460 -19.75 -9.61 -9.16
CA ARG A 460 -18.31 -9.84 -8.96
C ARG A 460 -17.79 -9.07 -7.75
N PHE A 461 -18.18 -7.80 -7.64
CA PHE A 461 -17.76 -6.96 -6.53
C PHE A 461 -18.28 -7.49 -5.18
N LEU A 462 -19.47 -8.10 -5.12
CA LEU A 462 -20.01 -8.68 -3.88
C LEU A 462 -19.15 -9.86 -3.40
N TRP A 463 -18.75 -10.76 -4.29
CA TRP A 463 -17.89 -11.90 -3.94
C TRP A 463 -16.50 -11.46 -3.52
N LEU A 464 -15.91 -10.54 -4.28
CA LEU A 464 -14.58 -10.00 -3.97
C LEU A 464 -14.59 -9.18 -2.67
N HIS A 465 -15.66 -8.42 -2.41
CA HIS A 465 -15.83 -7.68 -1.17
C HIS A 465 -15.97 -8.62 0.04
N GLN A 466 -16.77 -9.68 -0.07
CA GLN A 466 -16.86 -10.73 0.96
C GLN A 466 -15.49 -11.42 1.19
N LEU A 467 -14.73 -11.67 0.12
CA LEU A 467 -13.38 -12.21 0.23
C LEU A 467 -12.43 -11.25 0.93
N LEU A 468 -12.49 -9.94 0.64
CA LEU A 468 -11.70 -8.92 1.33
C LEU A 468 -12.02 -8.87 2.84
N VAL A 469 -13.30 -9.01 3.22
CA VAL A 469 -13.71 -9.14 4.63
C VAL A 469 -13.03 -10.36 5.25
N LEU A 470 -13.17 -11.54 4.64
CA LEU A 470 -12.59 -12.79 5.15
C LEU A 470 -11.06 -12.73 5.25
N LEU A 471 -10.39 -12.17 4.25
CA LEU A 471 -8.94 -11.98 4.23
C LEU A 471 -8.47 -11.02 5.31
N SER A 472 -9.22 -9.95 5.56
CA SER A 472 -8.95 -8.96 6.61
C SER A 472 -9.14 -9.52 8.01
N VAL A 473 -10.15 -10.36 8.23
CA VAL A 473 -10.38 -11.06 9.52
C VAL A 473 -9.36 -12.19 9.74
N TYR A 474 -8.97 -12.90 8.68
CA TYR A 474 -7.99 -13.98 8.75
C TYR A 474 -6.58 -13.47 9.07
N SER A 475 -6.22 -12.33 8.49
CA SER A 475 -4.89 -11.74 8.61
C SER A 475 -4.73 -10.84 9.83
N THR A 476 -3.51 -10.41 10.12
CA THR A 476 -3.21 -9.39 11.14
C THR A 476 -3.94 -8.06 10.88
N PRO A 477 -4.15 -7.20 11.90
CA PRO A 477 -4.77 -5.87 11.77
C PRO A 477 -4.12 -4.95 10.73
N SER A 478 -2.87 -5.23 10.36
CA SER A 478 -2.17 -4.55 9.26
C SER A 478 -2.83 -4.75 7.89
N CYS A 479 -3.42 -5.91 7.62
CA CYS A 479 -4.06 -6.20 6.33
C CYS A 479 -5.43 -5.53 6.23
N ALA A 480 -6.20 -5.51 7.32
CA ALA A 480 -7.47 -4.79 7.38
C ALA A 480 -7.28 -3.29 7.11
N SER A 481 -6.26 -2.68 7.74
CA SER A 481 -5.91 -1.27 7.48
C SER A 481 -5.34 -1.04 6.07
N GLU A 482 -4.72 -2.05 5.45
CA GLU A 482 -4.27 -2.02 4.06
C GLU A 482 -5.42 -2.04 3.05
N ALA A 483 -6.39 -2.94 3.25
CA ALA A 483 -7.57 -3.03 2.40
C ALA A 483 -8.36 -1.70 2.43
N LEU A 484 -8.62 -1.18 3.64
CA LEU A 484 -9.31 0.11 3.78
C LEU A 484 -8.51 1.26 3.16
N PHE A 485 -7.18 1.27 3.31
CA PHE A 485 -6.32 2.28 2.70
C PHE A 485 -6.44 2.28 1.17
N TYR A 486 -6.33 1.11 0.53
CA TYR A 486 -6.44 1.03 -0.94
C TYR A 486 -7.85 1.38 -1.42
N LEU A 487 -8.91 0.93 -0.75
CA LEU A 487 -10.29 1.29 -1.12
C LEU A 487 -10.50 2.81 -1.04
N LEU A 488 -10.06 3.47 0.05
CA LEU A 488 -10.20 4.91 0.22
C LEU A 488 -9.32 5.73 -0.74
N THR A 489 -8.19 5.18 -1.17
CA THR A 489 -7.28 5.85 -2.11
C THR A 489 -7.78 5.77 -3.54
N LEU A 490 -8.46 4.68 -3.91
CA LEU A 490 -8.86 4.37 -5.28
C LEU A 490 -10.33 4.69 -5.59
N ALA A 491 -11.20 4.80 -4.58
CA ALA A 491 -12.62 5.09 -4.77
C ALA A 491 -12.85 6.48 -5.38
N LYS A 492 -13.62 6.55 -6.47
CA LYS A 492 -13.99 7.78 -7.19
C LYS A 492 -15.47 8.13 -7.06
N SER A 493 -16.33 7.14 -6.82
CA SER A 493 -17.78 7.31 -6.69
C SER A 493 -18.28 7.09 -5.25
N GLN A 494 -19.46 7.61 -4.93
CA GLN A 494 -20.08 7.43 -3.60
C GLN A 494 -20.42 5.94 -3.35
N GLU A 495 -20.76 5.19 -4.40
CA GLU A 495 -21.03 3.75 -4.32
C GLU A 495 -19.76 2.97 -3.97
N GLU A 496 -18.64 3.29 -4.61
CA GLU A 496 -17.30 2.76 -4.27
C GLU A 496 -16.90 3.10 -2.83
N LEU A 497 -17.14 4.34 -2.39
CA LEU A 497 -16.87 4.77 -1.02
C LEU A 497 -17.75 4.02 0.00
N SER A 498 -19.00 3.69 -0.37
CA SER A 498 -19.89 2.90 0.47
C SER A 498 -19.39 1.48 0.72
N LEU A 499 -18.60 0.91 -0.20
CA LEU A 499 -17.94 -0.38 0.05
C LEU A 499 -16.89 -0.25 1.17
N ALA A 500 -16.14 0.85 1.24
CA ALA A 500 -15.18 1.04 2.32
C ALA A 500 -15.87 1.17 3.69
N THR A 501 -17.03 1.84 3.76
CA THR A 501 -17.80 1.94 5.00
C THR A 501 -18.44 0.61 5.38
N GLN A 502 -18.95 -0.17 4.42
CA GLN A 502 -19.45 -1.54 4.64
C GLN A 502 -18.36 -2.50 5.11
N LEU A 503 -17.14 -2.40 4.57
CA LEU A 503 -16.00 -3.18 5.06
C LEU A 503 -15.70 -2.82 6.52
N TYR A 504 -15.70 -1.53 6.84
CA TYR A 504 -15.45 -1.05 8.19
C TYR A 504 -16.50 -1.54 9.19
N THR A 505 -17.79 -1.50 8.87
CA THR A 505 -18.85 -1.93 9.81
C THR A 505 -18.67 -3.38 10.21
N VAL A 506 -18.38 -4.27 9.26
CA VAL A 506 -18.12 -5.69 9.55
C VAL A 506 -16.84 -5.86 10.37
N LEU A 507 -15.73 -5.20 9.99
CA LEU A 507 -14.45 -5.36 10.67
C LEU A 507 -14.42 -4.75 12.08
N SER A 508 -15.14 -3.66 12.31
CA SER A 508 -15.22 -2.99 13.61
C SER A 508 -15.81 -3.88 14.72
N SER A 509 -16.61 -4.90 14.34
CA SER A 509 -17.13 -5.90 15.28
C SER A 509 -16.07 -6.93 15.71
N CYS A 510 -15.04 -7.14 14.89
CA CYS A 510 -14.02 -8.17 15.09
C CYS A 510 -12.68 -7.60 15.56
N MET A 511 -12.41 -6.30 15.32
CA MET A 511 -11.10 -5.67 15.55
C MET A 511 -11.26 -4.29 16.18
N THR A 512 -10.39 -3.96 17.14
CA THR A 512 -10.26 -2.61 17.72
C THR A 512 -9.16 -1.80 17.03
N ASP A 513 -9.23 -0.47 17.10
CA ASP A 513 -8.21 0.47 16.61
C ASP A 513 -7.87 0.41 15.10
N LEU A 514 -8.83 -0.02 14.28
CA LEU A 514 -8.64 -0.10 12.83
C LEU A 514 -8.44 1.28 12.16
N LEU A 515 -9.21 2.30 12.54
CA LEU A 515 -9.11 3.66 11.96
C LEU A 515 -7.81 4.38 12.37
N PRO A 516 -7.36 4.34 13.66
CA PRO A 516 -6.04 4.84 14.02
C PRO A 516 -4.90 4.16 13.24
N ALA A 517 -4.96 2.83 13.06
CA ALA A 517 -3.96 2.09 12.28
C ALA A 517 -3.97 2.49 10.80
N LEU A 518 -5.16 2.68 10.21
CA LEU A 518 -5.36 3.20 8.87
C LEU A 518 -4.72 4.58 8.70
N VAL A 519 -5.06 5.56 9.55
CA VAL A 519 -4.51 6.93 9.45
C VAL A 519 -3.00 6.92 9.60
N LYS A 520 -2.46 6.15 10.57
CA LYS A 520 -1.01 5.99 10.75
C LYS A 520 -0.34 5.39 9.50
N LYS A 521 -1.00 4.45 8.82
CA LYS A 521 -0.51 3.90 7.55
C LYS A 521 -0.57 4.94 6.44
N SER A 522 -1.66 5.70 6.32
CA SER A 522 -1.79 6.79 5.35
C SER A 522 -0.66 7.81 5.52
N VAL A 523 -0.38 8.28 6.74
CA VAL A 523 0.72 9.21 7.03
C VAL A 523 2.08 8.63 6.64
N ARG A 524 2.33 7.34 6.93
CA ARG A 524 3.58 6.68 6.51
C ARG A 524 3.73 6.62 4.99
N GLN A 525 2.66 6.35 4.26
CA GLN A 525 2.67 6.29 2.79
C GLN A 525 2.86 7.69 2.17
N LEU A 526 2.29 8.73 2.79
CA LEU A 526 2.49 10.12 2.41
C LEU A 526 3.96 10.54 2.58
N HIS A 527 4.54 10.29 3.76
CA HIS A 527 5.94 10.65 4.03
C HIS A 527 6.95 9.85 3.21
N ALA A 528 6.59 8.63 2.80
CA ALA A 528 7.43 7.78 1.97
C ALA A 528 7.35 8.12 0.46
N GLY A 529 6.40 8.97 0.04
CA GLY A 529 6.26 9.39 -1.36
C GLY A 529 5.78 8.30 -2.32
N PHE A 530 5.14 7.23 -1.81
CA PHE A 530 4.66 6.12 -2.64
C PHE A 530 3.31 6.39 -3.33
N LEU A 531 2.60 7.45 -2.94
CA LEU A 531 1.31 7.85 -3.52
C LEU A 531 1.50 8.89 -4.62
N SER A 532 0.80 8.71 -5.73
CA SER A 532 0.69 9.77 -6.76
C SER A 532 -0.15 10.94 -6.25
N GLU A 533 0.06 12.12 -6.81
CA GLU A 533 -0.65 13.33 -6.39
C GLU A 533 -2.18 13.21 -6.52
N GLN A 534 -2.66 12.56 -7.58
CA GLN A 534 -4.09 12.28 -7.78
C GLN A 534 -4.66 11.36 -6.68
N HIS A 535 -3.93 10.31 -6.33
CA HIS A 535 -4.33 9.38 -5.27
C HIS A 535 -4.31 10.05 -3.89
N MET A 536 -3.37 10.97 -3.64
CA MET A 536 -3.34 11.77 -2.41
C MET A 536 -4.56 12.68 -2.30
N ALA A 537 -4.89 13.42 -3.37
CA ALA A 537 -6.06 14.28 -3.39
C ALA A 537 -7.37 13.48 -3.19
N GLN A 538 -7.51 12.34 -3.88
CA GLN A 538 -8.66 11.45 -3.75
C GLN A 538 -8.81 10.91 -2.33
N LEU A 539 -7.71 10.45 -1.72
CA LEU A 539 -7.72 9.97 -0.34
C LEU A 539 -8.23 11.04 0.63
N PHE A 540 -7.75 12.28 0.53
CA PHE A 540 -8.19 13.36 1.44
C PHE A 540 -9.64 13.76 1.23
N GLN A 541 -10.11 13.80 -0.02
CA GLN A 541 -11.51 14.04 -0.33
C GLN A 541 -12.40 12.93 0.26
N ASN A 542 -12.03 11.66 0.06
CA ASN A 542 -12.79 10.53 0.57
C ASN A 542 -12.82 10.48 2.11
N LEU A 543 -11.69 10.77 2.76
CA LEU A 543 -11.62 10.89 4.23
C LEU A 543 -12.53 12.03 4.73
N ALA A 544 -12.51 13.18 4.06
CA ALA A 544 -13.37 14.32 4.42
C ALA A 544 -14.86 14.00 4.24
N LEU A 545 -15.22 13.33 3.14
CA LEU A 545 -16.60 12.90 2.86
C LEU A 545 -17.12 11.94 3.93
N ILE A 546 -16.32 10.94 4.35
CA ILE A 546 -16.70 10.02 5.43
C ILE A 546 -16.90 10.77 6.75
N MET A 547 -16.05 11.76 7.05
CA MET A 547 -16.17 12.54 8.27
C MET A 547 -17.40 13.45 8.29
N GLN A 548 -17.88 13.89 7.13
CA GLN A 548 -19.14 14.65 6.99
C GLN A 548 -20.38 13.75 6.90
N TRP A 549 -20.22 12.45 6.68
CA TRP A 549 -21.34 11.55 6.45
C TRP A 549 -22.09 11.22 7.74
N GLU A 550 -23.18 11.95 7.98
CA GLU A 550 -24.17 11.64 9.01
C GLU A 550 -25.19 10.63 8.49
N GLY A 551 -24.92 9.34 8.65
CA GLY A 551 -25.89 8.26 8.45
C GLY A 551 -26.33 7.66 9.78
N GLU A 552 -27.56 7.15 9.85
CA GLU A 552 -28.24 6.63 11.07
C GLU A 552 -27.47 5.53 11.82
N SER A 553 -26.48 4.88 11.19
CA SER A 553 -25.61 3.85 11.80
C SER A 553 -24.10 4.09 11.60
N SER A 554 -23.70 5.09 10.79
CA SER A 554 -22.31 5.39 10.40
C SER A 554 -21.66 6.54 11.17
N ALA A 555 -22.42 7.23 12.02
CA ALA A 555 -21.94 8.34 12.85
C ALA A 555 -20.74 7.95 13.76
N SER A 556 -20.58 6.66 14.09
CA SER A 556 -19.41 6.16 14.84
C SER A 556 -18.11 6.17 14.02
N MET A 557 -18.16 5.81 12.73
CA MET A 557 -16.98 5.77 11.85
C MET A 557 -16.45 7.17 11.59
N GLY A 558 -17.33 8.11 11.21
CA GLY A 558 -16.93 9.50 10.95
C GLY A 558 -16.29 10.17 12.16
N HIS A 559 -16.86 9.97 13.36
CA HIS A 559 -16.33 10.52 14.59
C HIS A 559 -14.97 9.90 14.98
N GLN A 560 -14.85 8.57 14.94
CA GLN A 560 -13.59 7.88 15.27
C GLN A 560 -12.49 8.17 14.24
N LEU A 561 -12.84 8.30 12.96
CA LEU A 561 -11.92 8.71 11.92
C LEU A 561 -11.44 10.15 12.15
N GLY A 562 -12.37 11.07 12.47
CA GLY A 562 -12.03 12.45 12.80
C GLY A 562 -11.11 12.56 14.01
N GLN A 563 -11.35 11.77 15.07
CA GLN A 563 -10.43 11.68 16.21
C GLN A 563 -9.05 11.16 15.78
N ALA A 564 -8.99 10.08 14.99
CA ALA A 564 -7.73 9.51 14.49
C ALA A 564 -6.93 10.50 13.63
N VAL A 565 -7.61 11.23 12.72
CA VAL A 565 -6.99 12.29 11.89
C VAL A 565 -6.51 13.46 12.76
N SER A 566 -7.24 13.82 13.82
CA SER A 566 -6.86 14.94 14.71
C SER A 566 -5.50 14.73 15.40
N PHE A 567 -5.11 13.47 15.70
CA PHE A 567 -3.79 13.15 16.24
C PHE A 567 -2.65 13.41 15.26
N HIS A 568 -2.95 13.39 13.95
CA HIS A 568 -2.02 13.57 12.84
C HIS A 568 -2.22 14.92 12.12
N ILE A 569 -2.88 15.89 12.77
CA ILE A 569 -3.20 17.20 12.16
C ILE A 569 -1.96 17.93 11.63
N TYR A 570 -0.81 17.76 12.29
CA TYR A 570 0.46 18.34 11.85
C TYR A 570 0.94 17.74 10.52
N ASP A 571 0.88 16.41 10.37
CA ASP A 571 1.33 15.70 9.17
C ASP A 571 0.49 16.12 7.95
N PHE A 572 -0.84 16.16 8.11
CA PHE A 572 -1.73 16.66 7.05
C PHE A 572 -1.58 18.17 6.79
N GLY A 573 -1.27 18.95 7.83
CA GLY A 573 -1.07 20.40 7.74
C GLY A 573 0.17 20.82 6.95
N GLN A 574 1.17 19.94 6.81
CA GLN A 574 2.32 20.17 5.93
C GLN A 574 1.91 20.20 4.45
N LEU A 575 0.88 19.44 4.08
CA LEU A 575 0.41 19.30 2.70
C LEU A 575 -0.35 20.54 2.20
N LEU A 576 -0.69 21.48 3.08
CA LEU A 576 -1.21 22.80 2.68
C LEU A 576 -0.20 23.62 1.87
N LEU A 577 1.09 23.31 1.99
CA LEU A 577 2.21 23.94 1.27
C LEU A 577 2.66 23.11 0.04
N HIS A 578 1.89 22.10 -0.35
CA HIS A 578 2.24 21.22 -1.47
C HIS A 578 2.23 21.98 -2.81
N SER A 579 3.15 21.61 -3.73
CA SER A 579 3.30 22.30 -5.02
C SER A 579 2.08 22.14 -5.95
N ASN A 580 1.40 20.99 -5.87
CA ASN A 580 0.15 20.75 -6.59
C ASN A 580 -1.06 21.36 -5.83
N PRO A 581 -1.82 22.29 -6.42
CA PRO A 581 -2.96 22.96 -5.79
C PRO A 581 -4.11 22.01 -5.45
N GLU A 582 -4.31 20.92 -6.21
CA GLU A 582 -5.38 19.94 -5.97
C GLU A 582 -5.16 19.21 -4.64
N VAL A 583 -3.90 18.83 -4.36
CA VAL A 583 -3.51 18.16 -3.11
C VAL A 583 -3.65 19.13 -1.94
N ALA A 584 -3.19 20.38 -2.09
CA ALA A 584 -3.29 21.40 -1.06
C ALA A 584 -4.76 21.72 -0.72
N GLN A 585 -5.62 21.84 -1.73
CA GLN A 585 -7.06 22.08 -1.54
C GLN A 585 -7.76 20.88 -0.90
N ALA A 586 -7.41 19.65 -1.29
CA ALA A 586 -7.96 18.44 -0.68
C ALA A 586 -7.52 18.28 0.79
N ALA A 587 -6.26 18.64 1.11
CA ALA A 587 -5.77 18.71 2.49
C ALA A 587 -6.52 19.78 3.30
N ALA A 588 -6.76 20.95 2.73
CA ALA A 588 -7.56 22.01 3.37
C ALA A 588 -9.00 21.56 3.63
N LEU A 589 -9.64 20.85 2.68
CA LEU A 589 -10.95 20.25 2.87
C LEU A 589 -10.96 19.29 4.06
N LEU A 590 -10.03 18.33 4.11
CA LEU A 590 -9.92 17.37 5.20
C LEU A 590 -9.75 18.07 6.56
N LEU A 591 -8.81 19.02 6.64
CA LEU A 591 -8.53 19.76 7.86
C LEU A 591 -9.68 20.67 8.30
N SER A 592 -10.49 21.18 7.36
CA SER A 592 -11.65 22.02 7.67
C SER A 592 -12.80 21.26 8.34
N VAL A 593 -12.85 19.93 8.18
CA VAL A 593 -13.85 19.04 8.78
C VAL A 593 -13.31 18.37 10.04
N CYS A 594 -11.98 18.28 10.16
CA CYS A 594 -11.34 17.62 11.28
C CYS A 594 -11.68 18.28 12.62
N PRO A 595 -12.10 17.51 13.65
CA PRO A 595 -12.24 18.05 14.98
C PRO A 595 -10.88 18.53 15.49
N MET A 596 -10.85 19.74 16.04
CA MET A 596 -9.60 20.32 16.55
C MET A 596 -9.20 19.63 17.87
N PRO A 597 -7.95 19.16 18.00
CA PRO A 597 -7.50 18.53 19.23
C PRO A 597 -7.43 19.54 20.38
N LYS A 598 -7.75 19.10 21.61
CA LYS A 598 -7.79 19.96 22.81
C LYS A 598 -6.44 20.60 23.16
N ALA A 599 -5.33 20.00 22.74
CA ALA A 599 -3.99 20.51 22.97
C ALA A 599 -3.10 20.26 21.75
N ILE A 600 -2.55 21.33 21.18
CA ILE A 600 -1.57 21.29 20.08
C ILE A 600 -0.25 21.81 20.62
N ARG A 601 0.86 21.13 20.31
CA ARG A 601 2.20 21.62 20.67
C ARG A 601 2.45 22.99 20.04
N PRO A 602 3.01 23.98 20.75
CA PRO A 602 3.17 25.34 20.23
C PRO A 602 3.90 25.42 18.87
N ALA A 603 4.94 24.59 18.65
CA ALA A 603 5.65 24.52 17.38
C ALA A 603 4.76 24.03 16.22
N HIS A 604 3.95 23.00 16.47
CA HIS A 604 3.01 22.47 15.47
C HIS A 604 1.89 23.47 15.20
N LEU A 605 1.39 24.13 16.25
CA LEU A 605 0.36 25.16 16.13
C LEU A 605 0.85 26.31 15.25
N LEU A 606 2.05 26.85 15.52
CA LEU A 606 2.60 27.95 14.74
C LEU A 606 2.77 27.57 13.26
N PHE A 607 3.26 26.36 13.00
CA PHE A 607 3.38 25.85 11.63
C PHE A 607 2.02 25.76 10.94
N LEU A 608 1.02 25.16 11.60
CA LEU A 608 -0.34 25.03 11.07
C LEU A 608 -0.98 26.38 10.76
N VAL A 609 -0.79 27.37 11.64
CA VAL A 609 -1.26 28.74 11.41
C VAL A 609 -0.60 29.33 10.16
N ARG A 610 0.73 29.23 10.04
CA ARG A 610 1.46 29.76 8.89
C ARG A 610 1.07 29.07 7.58
N SER A 611 0.96 27.75 7.57
CA SER A 611 0.59 27.01 6.37
C SER A 611 -0.86 27.26 5.96
N SER A 612 -1.78 27.38 6.93
CA SER A 612 -3.19 27.70 6.67
C SER A 612 -3.37 29.13 6.13
N VAL A 613 -2.67 30.11 6.70
CA VAL A 613 -2.70 31.51 6.22
C VAL A 613 -2.09 31.61 4.83
N HIS A 614 -0.97 30.93 4.58
CA HIS A 614 -0.37 30.87 3.25
C HIS A 614 -1.34 30.26 2.22
N HIS A 615 -1.95 29.13 2.56
CA HIS A 615 -2.95 28.49 1.69
C HIS A 615 -4.14 29.42 1.42
N PHE A 616 -4.67 30.12 2.44
CA PHE A 616 -5.75 31.09 2.25
C PHE A 616 -5.39 32.17 1.22
N PHE A 617 -4.21 32.79 1.33
CA PHE A 617 -3.78 33.80 0.34
C PHE A 617 -3.50 33.20 -1.04
N SER A 618 -2.96 31.97 -1.12
CA SER A 618 -2.76 31.28 -2.40
C SER A 618 -4.08 31.06 -3.13
N VAL A 619 -5.08 30.53 -2.43
CA VAL A 619 -6.39 30.26 -3.03
C VAL A 619 -7.15 31.54 -3.35
N LEU A 620 -6.95 32.61 -2.58
CA LEU A 620 -7.50 33.94 -2.89
C LEU A 620 -6.92 34.49 -4.20
N ARG A 621 -5.63 34.25 -4.49
CA ARG A 621 -5.01 34.59 -5.79
C ARG A 621 -5.59 33.74 -6.93
N ASP A 622 -5.80 32.46 -6.67
CA ASP A 622 -6.31 31.50 -7.65
C ASP A 622 -7.84 31.61 -7.88
N LYS A 623 -8.54 32.48 -7.12
CA LYS A 623 -9.98 32.75 -7.22
C LYS A 623 -10.88 31.52 -7.05
N SER A 624 -10.44 30.51 -6.27
CA SER A 624 -11.22 29.29 -6.04
C SER A 624 -12.20 29.44 -4.86
N PRO A 625 -13.53 29.47 -5.08
CA PRO A 625 -14.51 29.74 -4.03
C PRO A 625 -14.57 28.61 -2.99
N ALA A 626 -14.42 27.37 -3.44
CA ALA A 626 -14.42 26.20 -2.56
C ALA A 626 -13.20 26.21 -1.63
N GLY A 627 -12.02 26.49 -2.16
CA GLY A 627 -10.80 26.56 -1.35
C GLY A 627 -10.85 27.72 -0.33
N ILE A 628 -11.41 28.88 -0.71
CA ILE A 628 -11.58 30.02 0.22
C ILE A 628 -12.48 29.60 1.40
N SER A 629 -13.55 28.87 1.13
CA SER A 629 -14.43 28.32 2.17
C SER A 629 -13.70 27.34 3.08
N TYR A 630 -12.89 26.43 2.52
CA TYR A 630 -12.13 25.43 3.28
C TYR A 630 -11.07 26.09 4.16
N GLY A 631 -10.25 26.99 3.59
CA GLY A 631 -9.26 27.76 4.33
C GLY A 631 -9.88 28.63 5.43
N SER A 632 -11.01 29.28 5.14
CA SER A 632 -11.73 30.08 6.13
C SER A 632 -12.25 29.24 7.30
N ARG A 633 -12.87 28.09 7.02
CA ARG A 633 -13.36 27.17 8.05
C ARG A 633 -12.22 26.60 8.90
N LEU A 634 -11.11 26.23 8.27
CA LEU A 634 -9.92 25.76 8.96
C LEU A 634 -9.35 26.81 9.92
N LEU A 635 -9.16 28.05 9.45
CA LEU A 635 -8.65 29.14 10.28
C LEU A 635 -9.60 29.48 11.43
N CYS A 636 -10.93 29.45 11.20
CA CYS A 636 -11.92 29.64 12.26
C CYS A 636 -11.89 28.50 13.29
N GLY A 637 -11.71 27.25 12.86
CA GLY A 637 -11.57 26.09 13.74
C GLY A 637 -10.31 26.21 14.61
N LEU A 638 -9.17 26.58 14.01
CA LEU A 638 -7.91 26.79 14.71
C LEU A 638 -7.98 27.97 15.68
N SER A 639 -8.65 29.07 15.32
CA SER A 639 -8.82 30.23 16.23
C SER A 639 -9.66 29.87 17.45
N GLY A 640 -10.64 28.98 17.30
CA GLY A 640 -11.45 28.45 18.41
C GLY A 640 -10.71 27.48 19.33
N ALA A 641 -9.58 26.89 18.89
CA ALA A 641 -8.85 25.88 19.66
C ALA A 641 -8.11 26.47 20.87
N SER A 642 -7.53 27.66 20.75
CA SER A 642 -6.88 28.36 21.88
C SER A 642 -6.78 29.87 21.65
N ALA A 643 -6.73 30.65 22.73
CA ALA A 643 -6.53 32.09 22.65
C ALA A 643 -5.20 32.46 21.96
N THR A 644 -4.14 31.68 22.18
CA THR A 644 -2.83 31.87 21.54
C THR A 644 -2.89 31.63 20.03
N ALA A 645 -3.66 30.62 19.60
CA ALA A 645 -3.91 30.36 18.17
C ALA A 645 -4.67 31.52 17.52
N SER A 646 -5.73 32.02 18.16
CA SER A 646 -6.48 33.19 17.69
C SER A 646 -5.55 34.40 17.53
N LYS A 647 -4.73 34.73 18.54
CA LYS A 647 -3.78 35.84 18.46
C LYS A 647 -2.78 35.68 17.30
N ALA A 648 -2.19 34.50 17.16
CA ALA A 648 -1.25 34.22 16.07
C ALA A 648 -1.92 34.31 14.68
N ILE A 649 -3.12 33.75 14.52
CA ILE A 649 -3.86 33.80 13.25
C ILE A 649 -4.16 35.24 12.84
N LEU A 650 -4.66 36.06 13.78
CA LEU A 650 -4.94 37.47 13.52
C LEU A 650 -3.66 38.23 13.12
N GLN A 651 -2.55 37.96 13.81
CA GLN A 651 -1.26 38.54 13.47
C GLN A 651 -0.82 38.17 12.05
N TYR A 652 -0.74 36.87 11.72
CA TYR A 652 -0.28 36.42 10.40
C TYR A 652 -1.23 36.82 9.27
N LEU A 653 -2.54 36.93 9.51
CA LEU A 653 -3.50 37.43 8.53
C LEU A 653 -3.28 38.91 8.23
N VAL A 654 -3.12 39.76 9.25
CA VAL A 654 -2.89 41.19 9.07
C VAL A 654 -1.53 41.46 8.43
N GLU A 655 -0.45 40.85 8.96
CA GLU A 655 0.89 40.95 8.37
C GLU A 655 0.90 40.43 6.93
N GLY A 656 0.25 39.29 6.68
CA GLY A 656 0.19 38.66 5.36
C GLY A 656 -0.59 39.48 4.33
N ALA A 657 -1.63 40.20 4.74
CA ALA A 657 -2.42 41.06 3.86
C ALA A 657 -1.71 42.39 3.53
N LEU A 658 -0.94 42.92 4.48
CA LEU A 658 -0.15 44.15 4.31
C LEU A 658 1.23 43.89 3.69
N HIS A 659 1.66 42.63 3.58
CA HIS A 659 2.92 42.28 2.95
C HIS A 659 2.90 42.57 1.44
N GLN A 660 3.99 43.10 0.90
CA GLN A 660 4.15 43.48 -0.52
C GLN A 660 3.73 42.37 -1.49
N GLY A 661 3.91 41.10 -1.13
CA GLY A 661 3.48 39.98 -1.96
C GLY A 661 1.96 39.93 -2.20
N ASN A 662 1.14 40.22 -1.19
CA ASN A 662 -0.33 40.09 -1.25
C ASN A 662 -1.06 41.43 -1.26
N ALA A 663 -0.39 42.55 -0.98
CA ALA A 663 -1.02 43.87 -0.87
C ALA A 663 -1.85 44.24 -2.12
N GLU A 664 -1.39 43.85 -3.31
CA GLU A 664 -2.10 44.07 -4.57
C GLU A 664 -3.52 43.48 -4.57
N LEU A 665 -3.74 42.32 -3.90
CA LEU A 665 -5.06 41.65 -3.82
C LEU A 665 -6.13 42.50 -3.14
N PHE A 666 -5.69 43.44 -2.31
CA PHE A 666 -6.54 44.35 -1.53
C PHE A 666 -6.43 45.80 -2.02
N GLY A 667 -5.91 46.02 -3.23
CA GLY A 667 -5.77 47.35 -3.83
C GLY A 667 -4.55 48.13 -3.36
N GLY A 668 -3.61 47.49 -2.67
CA GLY A 668 -2.34 48.08 -2.26
C GLY A 668 -1.40 48.28 -3.46
N THR A 669 -0.66 49.38 -3.48
CA THR A 669 0.39 49.59 -4.47
C THR A 669 1.63 48.80 -4.07
N ALA A 670 1.94 47.73 -4.80
CA ALA A 670 3.24 47.10 -4.63
C ALA A 670 4.32 48.09 -5.10
N GLU A 671 5.20 48.48 -4.19
CA GLU A 671 6.46 49.08 -4.64
C GLU A 671 7.15 48.03 -5.53
N PRO A 672 7.57 48.39 -6.76
CA PRO A 672 8.41 47.50 -7.54
C PRO A 672 9.62 47.11 -6.67
N PRO A 673 10.15 45.88 -6.79
CA PRO A 673 11.38 45.49 -6.11
C PRO A 673 12.55 46.34 -6.65
N ALA A 674 12.69 47.55 -6.13
CA ALA A 674 13.70 48.52 -6.48
C ALA A 674 14.34 48.99 -5.17
N ALA A 675 15.62 48.64 -5.02
CA ALA A 675 16.56 49.24 -4.07
C ALA A 675 16.47 48.83 -2.59
N ARG A 676 16.07 47.60 -2.26
CA ARG A 676 16.83 46.90 -1.20
C ARG A 676 18.10 46.36 -1.85
N ASN A 677 19.26 46.77 -1.33
CA ASN A 677 20.62 46.43 -1.76
C ASN A 677 20.96 44.92 -1.66
N ASN A 678 20.06 44.03 -2.08
CA ASN A 678 20.37 42.64 -2.29
C ASN A 678 20.38 42.42 -3.79
N ILE A 679 21.59 42.18 -4.29
CA ILE A 679 21.92 41.71 -5.63
C ILE A 679 21.13 40.41 -5.86
N THR A 680 19.88 40.51 -6.30
CA THR A 680 19.12 39.35 -6.76
C THR A 680 19.57 39.02 -8.17
N LEU A 681 20.07 37.79 -8.31
CA LEU A 681 20.63 37.10 -9.49
C LEU A 681 19.76 37.09 -10.78
N GLU A 682 18.66 37.83 -10.84
CA GLU A 682 17.82 37.92 -12.05
C GLU A 682 18.35 38.97 -13.04
N ALA A 683 19.09 39.99 -12.57
CA ALA A 683 19.80 40.92 -13.45
C ALA A 683 20.99 40.26 -14.21
N THR A 684 21.37 39.04 -13.85
CA THR A 684 22.46 38.26 -14.46
C THR A 684 22.05 37.45 -15.70
N LYS A 685 20.78 37.50 -16.16
CA LYS A 685 20.34 36.80 -17.39
C LYS A 685 20.60 37.55 -18.68
N LEU A 686 21.03 38.81 -18.63
CA LEU A 686 21.56 39.49 -19.81
C LEU A 686 23.07 39.28 -19.81
N SER A 687 23.59 38.53 -20.80
CA SER A 687 25.03 38.39 -20.91
C SER A 687 25.63 39.79 -21.11
N LEU A 688 26.67 40.11 -20.33
CA LEU A 688 27.45 41.34 -20.51
C LEU A 688 27.89 41.51 -21.97
N LEU A 689 28.05 40.39 -22.68
CA LEU A 689 28.41 40.33 -24.08
C LEU A 689 27.28 40.81 -25.00
N ASP A 690 26.01 40.54 -24.68
CA ASP A 690 24.85 41.04 -25.45
C ASP A 690 24.62 42.54 -25.20
N ILE A 691 24.83 43.00 -23.97
CA ILE A 691 24.83 44.43 -23.64
C ILE A 691 25.96 45.13 -24.40
N ASN A 692 27.18 44.60 -24.35
CA ASN A 692 28.33 45.16 -25.07
C ASN A 692 28.19 45.10 -26.59
N ARG A 693 27.55 44.06 -27.16
CA ARG A 693 27.26 43.97 -28.60
C ARG A 693 26.32 45.09 -29.06
N ARG A 694 25.28 45.41 -28.28
CA ARG A 694 24.35 46.51 -28.57
C ARG A 694 25.04 47.88 -28.48
N PHE A 695 25.90 48.07 -27.48
CA PHE A 695 26.72 49.30 -27.38
C PHE A 695 27.72 49.39 -28.55
N MET A 696 28.50 48.35 -28.85
CA MET A 696 29.48 48.36 -29.95
C MET A 696 28.85 48.56 -31.33
N ALA A 697 27.68 47.99 -31.60
CA ALA A 697 27.00 48.15 -32.89
C ALA A 697 26.49 49.59 -33.14
N ALA A 698 26.28 50.38 -32.07
CA ALA A 698 25.81 51.77 -32.15
C ALA A 698 26.96 52.80 -32.06
N VAL A 699 28.15 52.42 -31.59
CA VAL A 699 29.34 53.29 -31.60
C VAL A 699 29.98 53.26 -32.99
N ASN A 700 29.36 53.93 -33.95
CA ASN A 700 29.99 54.18 -35.24
C ASN A 700 31.13 55.19 -35.06
N PHE A 701 32.35 54.70 -34.86
CA PHE A 701 33.58 55.47 -35.10
C PHE A 701 33.79 55.64 -36.61
N SER A 702 32.82 56.18 -37.35
CA SER A 702 33.02 56.51 -38.76
C SER A 702 33.93 57.73 -38.87
N GLY A 703 35.24 57.49 -38.71
CA GLY A 703 36.33 58.38 -39.11
C GLY A 703 37.01 59.25 -38.05
N SER A 704 36.73 59.09 -36.74
CA SER A 704 37.19 60.06 -35.73
C SER A 704 37.95 59.39 -34.56
N VAL A 705 39.14 59.91 -34.24
CA VAL A 705 40.10 59.44 -33.19
C VAL A 705 39.68 59.88 -31.77
N TRP A 706 38.43 60.33 -31.57
CA TRP A 706 37.98 61.00 -30.34
C TRP A 706 37.12 60.08 -29.45
N SER A 707 37.13 60.35 -28.13
CA SER A 707 36.31 59.64 -27.14
C SER A 707 34.80 59.87 -27.37
N VAL A 708 33.97 59.00 -26.77
CA VAL A 708 32.49 59.08 -26.81
C VAL A 708 31.98 60.48 -26.43
N PHE A 709 30.92 60.97 -27.09
CA PHE A 709 30.37 62.33 -26.95
C PHE A 709 29.84 62.67 -25.54
N HIS A 710 29.42 61.68 -24.75
CA HIS A 710 28.92 61.88 -23.38
C HIS A 710 29.93 61.42 -22.32
N ALA A 711 29.91 62.05 -21.14
CA ALA A 711 30.74 61.67 -19.99
C ALA A 711 30.20 60.48 -19.16
N GLY A 712 29.11 59.83 -19.61
CA GLY A 712 28.47 58.69 -18.95
C GLY A 712 26.95 58.79 -18.95
N VAL A 713 26.28 57.83 -18.31
CA VAL A 713 24.82 57.83 -18.09
C VAL A 713 24.55 58.03 -16.60
N ILE A 714 23.62 58.93 -16.26
CA ILE A 714 23.12 59.06 -14.88
C ILE A 714 22.13 57.92 -14.63
N GLY A 715 22.49 56.97 -13.76
CA GLY A 715 21.64 55.83 -13.41
C GLY A 715 21.51 54.79 -14.54
N ARG A 716 20.28 54.34 -14.84
CA ARG A 716 19.98 53.33 -15.87
C ARG A 716 19.22 53.86 -17.10
N GLY A 717 19.00 55.18 -17.20
CA GLY A 717 18.20 55.78 -18.27
C GLY A 717 16.68 55.67 -18.05
N LEU A 718 15.90 55.65 -19.14
CA LEU A 718 14.44 55.59 -19.11
C LEU A 718 13.94 54.36 -18.33
N LYS A 719 13.12 54.58 -17.30
CA LYS A 719 12.50 53.49 -16.54
C LYS A 719 11.60 52.67 -17.49
N PRO A 720 11.71 51.33 -17.51
CA PRO A 720 10.80 50.52 -18.32
C PRO A 720 9.36 50.82 -17.90
N PRO A 721 8.39 50.80 -18.84
CA PRO A 721 7.00 51.01 -18.51
C PRO A 721 6.59 49.97 -17.46
N GLN A 722 6.17 50.44 -16.29
CA GLN A 722 5.62 49.55 -15.28
C GLN A 722 4.32 48.98 -15.84
N ALA A 723 4.24 47.66 -15.97
CA ALA A 723 2.98 46.99 -16.22
C ALA A 723 2.12 47.16 -14.96
N SER A 724 1.32 48.23 -14.91
CA SER A 724 0.29 48.37 -13.90
C SER A 724 -0.78 47.33 -14.18
N HIS A 725 -0.64 46.12 -13.63
CA HIS A 725 -1.75 45.18 -13.53
C HIS A 725 -2.79 45.81 -12.59
N ARG A 726 -3.68 46.62 -13.17
CA ARG A 726 -4.86 47.11 -12.43
C ARG A 726 -5.83 45.94 -12.33
N GLN A 727 -5.92 45.34 -11.14
CA GLN A 727 -7.06 44.49 -10.81
C GLN A 727 -8.34 45.31 -10.84
N GLU A 728 -9.45 44.67 -11.18
CA GLU A 728 -10.75 45.35 -11.22
C GLU A 728 -11.18 45.77 -9.79
N PRO A 729 -11.78 46.96 -9.63
CA PRO A 729 -12.18 47.47 -8.32
C PRO A 729 -13.22 46.59 -7.61
N GLU A 730 -14.04 45.87 -8.37
CA GLU A 730 -15.01 44.91 -7.82
C GLU A 730 -14.33 43.69 -7.18
N GLU A 731 -13.27 43.18 -7.80
CA GLU A 731 -12.49 42.05 -7.26
C GLU A 731 -11.78 42.42 -5.96
N ILE A 732 -11.21 43.64 -5.91
CA ILE A 732 -10.58 44.17 -4.70
C ILE A 732 -11.59 44.27 -3.56
N SER A 733 -12.77 44.83 -3.85
CA SER A 733 -13.86 44.94 -2.86
C SER A 733 -14.30 43.56 -2.35
N HIS A 734 -14.45 42.58 -3.25
CA HIS A 734 -14.78 41.21 -2.88
C HIS A 734 -13.70 40.57 -1.98
N ASN A 735 -12.42 40.70 -2.34
CA ASN A 735 -11.31 40.17 -1.54
C ASN A 735 -11.27 40.79 -0.14
N ILE A 736 -11.46 42.11 -0.05
CA ILE A 736 -11.56 42.83 1.23
C ILE A 736 -12.72 42.28 2.06
N GLN A 737 -13.91 42.09 1.47
CA GLN A 737 -15.07 41.53 2.17
C GLN A 737 -14.84 40.11 2.67
N VAL A 738 -14.23 39.23 1.86
CA VAL A 738 -13.88 37.86 2.25
C VAL A 738 -12.89 37.87 3.41
N PHE A 739 -11.85 38.71 3.32
CA PHE A 739 -10.83 38.85 4.35
C PHE A 739 -11.38 39.41 5.68
N LEU A 740 -12.17 40.48 5.62
CA LEU A 740 -12.83 41.05 6.80
C LEU A 740 -13.82 40.06 7.41
N GLY A 741 -14.58 39.33 6.58
CA GLY A 741 -15.48 38.27 7.02
C GLY A 741 -14.74 37.16 7.76
N LEU A 742 -13.55 36.79 7.31
CA LEU A 742 -12.69 35.83 8.01
C LEU A 742 -12.15 36.39 9.34
N LEU A 743 -11.64 37.64 9.34
CA LEU A 743 -11.16 38.30 10.56
C LEU A 743 -12.28 38.39 11.61
N LEU A 744 -13.49 38.79 11.21
CA LEU A 744 -14.65 38.87 12.10
C LEU A 744 -14.98 37.51 12.74
N ARG A 745 -14.95 36.41 11.97
CA ARG A 745 -15.15 35.07 12.52
C ARG A 745 -14.04 34.66 13.49
N CYS A 746 -12.79 35.01 13.20
CA CYS A 746 -11.65 34.73 14.08
C CYS A 746 -11.66 35.60 15.35
N CYS A 747 -12.25 36.81 15.26
CA CYS A 747 -12.44 37.75 16.37
C CYS A 747 -13.72 37.48 17.18
N GLY A 748 -14.63 36.65 16.69
CA GLY A 748 -15.87 36.30 17.37
C GLY A 748 -15.60 35.50 18.64
N ALA A 749 -16.34 35.78 19.71
CA ALA A 749 -16.31 34.93 20.90
C ALA A 749 -16.96 33.58 20.53
N GLY A 750 -16.16 32.53 20.42
CA GLY A 750 -16.61 31.14 20.22
C GLY A 750 -17.38 30.60 21.43
N ARG A 751 -18.54 31.17 21.73
CA ARG A 751 -19.54 30.62 22.64
C ARG A 751 -20.87 30.61 21.93
N SER A 752 -21.51 29.44 21.95
CA SER A 752 -22.94 29.27 21.71
C SER A 752 -23.72 30.28 22.55
N VAL A 753 -24.03 31.45 21.99
CA VAL A 753 -25.01 32.37 22.55
C VAL A 753 -26.38 31.81 22.17
N PRO A 754 -27.33 31.67 23.12
CA PRO A 754 -28.69 31.28 22.80
C PRO A 754 -29.30 32.22 21.75
N PRO A 755 -30.15 31.72 20.83
CA PRO A 755 -30.65 32.47 19.67
C PRO A 755 -31.61 33.63 19.99
N GLU A 756 -31.72 34.09 21.25
CA GLU A 756 -32.74 35.03 21.70
C GLU A 756 -32.27 36.49 21.82
N LEU A 757 -31.01 36.81 21.50
CA LEU A 757 -30.51 38.18 21.46
C LEU A 757 -30.23 38.64 20.03
N PRO A 758 -30.63 39.86 19.63
CA PRO A 758 -30.34 40.37 18.30
C PRO A 758 -28.82 40.32 18.08
N GLN A 759 -28.42 39.72 16.96
CA GLN A 759 -27.04 39.51 16.53
C GLN A 759 -26.29 40.84 16.40
N GLY A 760 -25.84 41.41 17.52
CA GLY A 760 -24.83 42.44 17.51
C GLY A 760 -23.49 41.79 17.18
N ASN A 761 -22.75 42.35 16.22
CA ASN A 761 -21.36 42.02 15.88
C ASN A 761 -20.44 42.24 17.10
N ALA A 762 -20.57 41.43 18.16
CA ALA A 762 -19.79 41.55 19.38
C ALA A 762 -18.40 40.95 19.13
N ILE A 763 -17.49 41.82 18.69
CA ILE A 763 -16.07 41.51 18.49
C ILE A 763 -15.42 41.33 19.87
N ASN A 764 -14.63 40.26 20.04
CA ASN A 764 -13.86 40.07 21.27
C ASN A 764 -12.82 41.20 21.43
N PRO A 765 -12.82 41.95 22.55
CA PRO A 765 -11.92 43.09 22.75
C PRO A 765 -10.45 42.69 22.71
N GLU A 766 -10.08 41.48 23.17
CA GLU A 766 -8.70 40.99 23.12
C GLU A 766 -8.25 40.66 21.69
N ALA A 767 -9.16 40.18 20.84
CA ALA A 767 -8.89 39.92 19.43
C ALA A 767 -8.71 41.25 18.67
N ALA A 768 -9.62 42.21 18.88
CA ALA A 768 -9.51 43.55 18.30
C ALA A 768 -8.23 44.28 18.76
N LYS A 769 -7.86 44.15 20.04
CA LYS A 769 -6.58 44.66 20.56
C LYS A 769 -5.39 44.03 19.86
N THR A 770 -5.43 42.73 19.58
CA THR A 770 -4.35 42.05 18.86
C THR A 770 -4.20 42.59 17.44
N VAL A 771 -5.32 42.77 16.72
CA VAL A 771 -5.32 43.41 15.39
C VAL A 771 -4.76 44.83 15.47
N ALA A 772 -5.17 45.62 16.48
CA ALA A 772 -4.68 46.98 16.69
C ALA A 772 -3.15 47.04 16.89
N VAL A 773 -2.61 46.18 17.76
CA VAL A 773 -1.16 46.13 18.03
C VAL A 773 -0.39 45.73 16.77
N VAL A 774 -0.83 44.70 16.05
CA VAL A 774 -0.17 44.24 14.82
C VAL A 774 -0.25 45.31 13.73
N LEU A 775 -1.36 46.04 13.63
CA LEU A 775 -1.49 47.16 12.71
C LEU A 775 -0.48 48.27 13.00
N VAL A 776 -0.27 48.60 14.28
CA VAL A 776 0.75 49.58 14.70
C VAL A 776 2.15 49.07 14.37
N GLU A 777 2.48 47.83 14.73
CA GLU A 777 3.80 47.22 14.49
C GLU A 777 4.15 47.13 13.00
N THR A 778 3.15 46.85 12.14
CA THR A 778 3.34 46.71 10.69
C THR A 778 3.50 48.06 9.97
N VAL A 779 2.72 49.08 10.37
CA VAL A 779 2.74 50.40 9.73
C VAL A 779 3.83 51.32 10.31
N CYS A 780 4.02 51.29 11.62
CA CYS A 780 4.95 52.15 12.34
C CYS A 780 5.67 51.37 13.46
N PRO A 781 6.76 50.65 13.14
CA PRO A 781 7.54 49.90 14.13
C PRO A 781 8.31 50.80 15.11
N ASP A 782 8.36 52.11 14.86
CA ASP A 782 9.06 53.07 15.70
C ASP A 782 8.34 53.21 17.07
N VAL A 783 9.05 52.89 18.15
CA VAL A 783 8.53 52.96 19.54
C VAL A 783 8.63 54.37 20.14
N THR A 784 9.37 55.27 19.48
CA THR A 784 9.54 56.66 19.93
C THR A 784 8.22 57.43 19.80
N ASN A 785 7.80 58.09 20.88
CA ASN A 785 6.53 58.83 20.96
C ASN A 785 5.28 57.96 20.69
N SER A 786 5.31 56.70 21.16
CA SER A 786 4.21 55.73 21.05
C SER A 786 3.29 55.71 22.29
N GLU A 787 3.37 56.75 23.11
CA GLU A 787 2.48 56.94 24.25
C GLU A 787 1.01 57.09 23.80
N LEU A 788 0.08 56.65 24.66
CA LEU A 788 -1.36 56.81 24.42
C LEU A 788 -1.81 58.26 24.63
N ALA A 789 -1.08 59.03 25.46
CA ALA A 789 -1.34 60.44 25.64
C ALA A 789 -1.07 61.20 24.34
N TRP A 790 -1.94 62.15 24.02
CA TRP A 790 -1.76 63.00 22.84
C TRP A 790 -0.88 64.19 23.21
N PRO A 791 0.21 64.44 22.45
CA PRO A 791 1.08 65.58 22.70
C PRO A 791 0.44 66.89 22.22
N PRO A 792 0.99 68.05 22.62
CA PRO A 792 0.58 69.33 22.03
C PRO A 792 0.87 69.36 20.52
N GLU A 793 0.17 70.22 19.79
CA GLU A 793 0.26 70.34 18.32
C GLU A 793 1.70 70.60 17.86
N GLU A 794 2.44 71.45 18.54
CA GLU A 794 3.81 71.84 18.16
C GLU A 794 4.77 70.65 18.13
N HIS A 795 4.44 69.56 18.85
CA HIS A 795 5.24 68.34 18.85
C HIS A 795 5.19 67.59 17.51
N THR A 796 4.18 67.82 16.68
CA THR A 796 4.06 67.22 15.34
C THR A 796 5.22 67.60 14.43
N HIS A 797 5.83 68.77 14.64
CA HIS A 797 7.03 69.20 13.91
C HIS A 797 8.23 68.28 14.15
N ASN A 798 8.29 67.59 15.29
CA ASN A 798 9.36 66.67 15.63
C ASN A 798 9.14 65.26 15.08
N THR A 799 7.91 64.91 14.68
CA THR A 799 7.54 63.56 14.20
C THR A 799 7.11 63.52 12.73
N VAL A 800 7.29 64.62 12.00
CA VAL A 800 6.82 64.82 10.61
C VAL A 800 7.17 63.67 9.66
N GLU A 801 8.39 63.13 9.69
CA GLU A 801 8.82 62.03 8.81
C GLU A 801 8.03 60.73 9.09
N ARG A 802 7.84 60.40 10.37
CA ARG A 802 7.05 59.24 10.79
C ARG A 802 5.60 59.42 10.38
N ASP A 803 5.06 60.60 10.62
CA ASP A 803 3.65 60.90 10.34
C ASP A 803 3.39 60.85 8.83
N ILE A 804 4.28 61.44 8.00
CA ILE A 804 4.22 61.33 6.52
C ILE A 804 4.32 59.88 6.06
N ARG A 805 5.18 59.06 6.69
CA ARG A 805 5.27 57.63 6.36
C ARG A 805 3.96 56.91 6.66
N ILE A 806 3.33 57.18 7.81
CA ILE A 806 2.00 56.65 8.15
C ILE A 806 0.97 57.09 7.10
N GLY A 807 0.88 58.39 6.81
CA GLY A 807 -0.05 58.92 5.81
C GLY A 807 0.14 58.29 4.43
N ARG A 808 1.40 58.07 4.03
CA ARG A 808 1.73 57.37 2.79
C ARG A 808 1.29 55.90 2.82
N SER A 809 1.52 55.18 3.93
CA SER A 809 1.05 53.79 4.06
C SER A 809 -0.46 53.67 3.89
N PHE A 810 -1.24 54.58 4.50
CA PHE A 810 -2.71 54.64 4.35
C PHE A 810 -3.17 55.01 2.94
N ARG A 811 -2.39 55.84 2.22
CA ARG A 811 -2.67 56.14 0.82
C ARG A 811 -2.38 54.97 -0.10
N ASP A 812 -1.26 54.30 0.15
CA ASP A 812 -0.76 53.22 -0.69
C ASP A 812 -1.53 51.91 -0.44
N ASN A 813 -2.22 51.76 0.71
CA ASN A 813 -3.00 50.55 1.06
C ASN A 813 -4.39 50.90 1.62
N PRO A 814 -5.48 50.77 0.83
CA PRO A 814 -6.83 51.11 1.28
C PRO A 814 -7.35 50.17 2.39
N LEU A 815 -6.84 48.94 2.47
CA LEU A 815 -7.17 47.96 3.51
C LEU A 815 -6.95 48.49 4.94
N LEU A 816 -6.00 49.42 5.14
CA LEU A 816 -5.71 49.98 6.47
C LEU A 816 -6.91 50.73 7.06
N PHE A 817 -7.70 51.42 6.25
CA PHE A 817 -8.93 52.07 6.72
C PHE A 817 -9.99 51.05 7.16
N GLU A 818 -10.13 49.95 6.42
CA GLU A 818 -11.08 48.88 6.78
C GLU A 818 -10.66 48.13 8.05
N LEU A 819 -9.35 47.91 8.24
CA LEU A 819 -8.80 47.37 9.49
C LEU A 819 -9.01 48.32 10.68
N LEU A 820 -8.86 49.64 10.48
CA LEU A 820 -9.16 50.62 11.53
C LEU A 820 -10.64 50.60 11.93
N LYS A 821 -11.57 50.53 10.96
CA LYS A 821 -13.01 50.38 11.25
C LYS A 821 -13.30 49.12 12.06
N LEU A 822 -12.70 47.98 11.69
CA LEU A 822 -12.81 46.73 12.44
C LEU A 822 -12.35 46.90 13.90
N VAL A 823 -11.23 47.59 14.12
CA VAL A 823 -10.68 47.88 15.45
C VAL A 823 -11.57 48.87 16.23
N ALA A 824 -12.21 49.82 15.55
CA ALA A 824 -13.13 50.79 16.15
C ALA A 824 -14.37 50.13 16.74
N VAL A 825 -14.93 49.12 16.06
CA VAL A 825 -16.06 48.33 16.56
C VAL A 825 -15.67 47.53 17.83
N GLY A 826 -14.44 47.02 17.90
CA GLY A 826 -13.91 46.22 19.01
C GLY A 826 -13.44 47.03 20.22
N ARG A 827 -14.29 47.87 20.80
CA ARG A 827 -13.95 48.77 21.94
C ARG A 827 -13.36 47.99 23.14
N PRO A 828 -12.29 48.49 23.81
CA PRO A 828 -11.58 49.76 23.62
C PRO A 828 -10.36 49.68 22.69
N ALA A 829 -10.29 48.72 21.75
CA ALA A 829 -9.06 48.41 21.00
C ALA A 829 -8.45 49.59 20.23
N LEU A 830 -9.28 50.53 19.74
CA LEU A 830 -8.81 51.70 18.99
C LEU A 830 -7.86 52.61 19.79
N CYS A 831 -7.91 52.57 21.13
CA CYS A 831 -6.95 53.28 21.98
C CYS A 831 -5.50 52.87 21.67
N TYR A 832 -5.27 51.58 21.39
CA TYR A 832 -3.93 51.06 21.09
C TYR A 832 -3.42 51.50 19.70
N CYS A 833 -4.30 51.94 18.80
CA CYS A 833 -3.94 52.51 17.49
C CYS A 833 -3.64 54.02 17.55
N SER A 834 -3.54 54.63 18.74
CA SER A 834 -3.39 56.09 18.89
C SER A 834 -2.24 56.70 18.08
N VAL A 835 -1.14 55.98 17.88
CA VAL A 835 0.00 56.45 17.07
C VAL A 835 -0.37 56.62 15.60
N LEU A 836 -1.15 55.70 15.05
CA LEU A 836 -1.61 55.75 13.65
C LEU A 836 -2.62 56.87 13.45
N LEU A 837 -3.58 57.01 14.38
CA LEU A 837 -4.58 58.08 14.34
C LEU A 837 -3.91 59.46 14.40
N ARG A 838 -2.93 59.61 15.31
CA ARG A 838 -2.16 60.85 15.48
C ARG A 838 -1.32 61.17 14.25
N GLY A 839 -0.56 60.19 13.73
CA GLY A 839 0.27 60.39 12.55
C GLY A 839 -0.56 60.75 11.31
N LEU A 840 -1.68 60.05 11.11
CA LEU A 840 -2.60 60.35 10.01
C LEU A 840 -3.22 61.75 10.18
N MET A 841 -3.69 62.10 11.39
CA MET A 841 -4.23 63.43 11.68
C MET A 841 -3.21 64.53 11.42
N ALA A 842 -1.97 64.37 11.90
CA ALA A 842 -0.90 65.34 11.69
C ALA A 842 -0.60 65.56 10.19
N THR A 843 -0.57 64.48 9.38
CA THR A 843 -0.40 64.62 7.93
C THR A 843 -1.55 65.34 7.24
N LEU A 844 -2.79 65.11 7.68
CA LEU A 844 -3.97 65.76 7.12
C LEU A 844 -4.03 67.23 7.54
N MET A 845 -3.73 67.55 8.80
CA MET A 845 -3.61 68.93 9.30
C MET A 845 -2.58 69.72 8.51
N ALA A 846 -1.38 69.16 8.33
CA ALA A 846 -0.32 69.79 7.53
C ALA A 846 -0.68 69.92 6.04
N HIS A 847 -1.40 68.93 5.48
CA HIS A 847 -1.88 68.99 4.10
C HIS A 847 -2.89 70.14 3.90
N TRP A 848 -3.87 70.24 4.80
CA TRP A 848 -4.91 71.27 4.71
C TRP A 848 -4.40 72.68 5.04
N GLU A 849 -3.41 72.79 5.93
CA GLU A 849 -2.71 74.05 6.19
C GLU A 849 -1.94 74.54 4.96
N ALA A 850 -1.26 73.62 4.25
CA ALA A 850 -0.50 73.93 3.04
C ALA A 850 -1.37 74.02 1.76
N CYS A 851 -2.67 73.73 1.84
CA CYS A 851 -3.56 73.70 0.70
C CYS A 851 -3.87 75.12 0.20
N ARG A 852 -3.66 75.34 -1.10
CA ARG A 852 -3.90 76.65 -1.76
C ARG A 852 -5.19 76.71 -2.55
N GLU A 853 -5.87 75.57 -2.69
CA GLU A 853 -7.16 75.48 -3.38
C GLU A 853 -8.29 75.98 -2.47
N ASN A 854 -9.39 76.43 -3.08
CA ASN A 854 -10.54 76.94 -2.33
C ASN A 854 -11.55 75.86 -1.93
N ASP A 855 -11.51 74.70 -2.60
CA ASP A 855 -12.47 73.60 -2.43
C ASP A 855 -11.76 72.31 -2.01
N THR A 856 -12.33 71.60 -1.04
CA THR A 856 -11.81 70.33 -0.52
C THR A 856 -12.01 69.18 -1.51
N THR A 857 -12.97 69.30 -2.43
CA THR A 857 -13.26 68.27 -3.45
C THR A 857 -12.12 68.05 -4.45
N ASN A 858 -11.22 69.04 -4.61
CA ASN A 858 -10.04 68.96 -5.47
C ASN A 858 -9.02 67.90 -4.99
N PHE A 859 -9.07 67.52 -3.72
CA PHE A 859 -8.21 66.47 -3.13
C PHE A 859 -9.05 65.33 -2.54
N PRO A 860 -9.62 64.46 -3.40
CA PRO A 860 -10.63 63.48 -2.98
C PRO A 860 -10.10 62.49 -1.94
N TRP A 861 -8.84 62.09 -2.03
CA TRP A 861 -8.23 61.19 -1.04
C TRP A 861 -8.07 61.85 0.33
N ALA A 862 -7.58 63.10 0.39
CA ALA A 862 -7.37 63.79 1.67
C ALA A 862 -8.71 64.09 2.36
N LEU A 863 -9.74 64.45 1.58
CA LEU A 863 -11.10 64.62 2.07
C LEU A 863 -11.66 63.29 2.62
N GLN A 864 -11.62 62.21 1.82
CA GLN A 864 -12.09 60.89 2.26
C GLN A 864 -11.34 60.38 3.49
N ALA A 865 -10.02 60.55 3.55
CA ALA A 865 -9.19 60.16 4.69
C ALA A 865 -9.54 60.96 5.96
N SER A 866 -9.76 62.26 5.83
CA SER A 866 -10.20 63.12 6.93
C SER A 866 -11.56 62.67 7.46
N CYS A 867 -12.51 62.38 6.57
CA CYS A 867 -13.82 61.89 6.99
C CYS A 867 -13.75 60.51 7.64
N ALA A 868 -13.03 59.58 7.03
CA ALA A 868 -12.87 58.21 7.54
C ALA A 868 -12.18 58.18 8.91
N LEU A 869 -11.17 59.03 9.12
CA LEU A 869 -10.45 59.13 10.39
C LEU A 869 -11.38 59.61 11.52
N VAL A 870 -12.09 60.71 11.31
CA VAL A 870 -13.02 61.26 12.33
C VAL A 870 -14.18 60.30 12.60
N ALA A 871 -14.76 59.71 11.54
CA ALA A 871 -15.81 58.70 11.67
C ALA A 871 -15.34 57.48 12.48
N CYS A 872 -14.13 56.98 12.19
CA CYS A 872 -13.51 55.86 12.92
C CYS A 872 -13.26 56.19 14.39
N MET A 873 -12.80 57.41 14.70
CA MET A 873 -12.61 57.87 16.08
C MET A 873 -13.95 58.02 16.82
N GLY A 874 -15.00 58.42 16.12
CA GLY A 874 -16.38 58.43 16.61
C GLY A 874 -16.90 57.03 16.93
N GLU A 875 -16.80 56.10 15.98
CA GLU A 875 -17.24 54.71 16.12
C GLU A 875 -16.53 53.98 17.28
N GLY A 876 -15.25 54.29 17.47
CA GLY A 876 -14.43 53.81 18.60
C GLY A 876 -14.74 54.47 19.94
N HIS A 877 -15.73 55.36 20.02
CA HIS A 877 -16.08 56.15 21.21
C HIS A 877 -14.88 56.95 21.77
N LEU A 878 -14.04 57.47 20.89
CA LEU A 878 -13.00 58.43 21.27
C LEU A 878 -13.52 59.87 21.24
N LEU A 879 -14.49 60.15 20.36
CA LEU A 879 -15.12 61.46 20.20
C LEU A 879 -16.60 61.43 20.61
N PRO A 880 -17.11 62.51 21.25
CA PRO A 880 -18.53 62.72 21.45
C PRO A 880 -19.28 62.79 20.11
N PRO A 881 -20.58 62.43 20.07
CA PRO A 881 -21.36 62.38 18.83
C PRO A 881 -21.32 63.67 18.01
N VAL A 882 -21.33 64.84 18.66
CA VAL A 882 -21.32 66.14 17.95
C VAL A 882 -20.00 66.38 17.22
N LEU A 883 -18.86 66.06 17.86
CA LEU A 883 -17.55 66.13 17.22
C LEU A 883 -17.37 65.00 16.20
N SER A 884 -17.93 63.82 16.45
CA SER A 884 -17.90 62.73 15.48
C SER A 884 -18.61 63.10 14.18
N ASN A 885 -19.76 63.80 14.23
CA ASN A 885 -20.54 64.10 13.02
C ASN A 885 -19.91 65.20 12.15
N MET A 886 -18.84 65.88 12.61
CA MET A 886 -18.26 67.00 11.86
C MET A 886 -17.69 66.60 10.49
N HIS A 887 -17.38 65.32 10.29
CA HIS A 887 -16.92 64.86 8.99
C HIS A 887 -17.99 64.93 7.90
N GLU A 888 -19.28 64.96 8.26
CA GLU A 888 -20.39 65.04 7.31
C GLU A 888 -20.43 66.38 6.55
N ILE A 889 -19.73 67.40 7.05
CA ILE A 889 -19.70 68.75 6.45
C ILE A 889 -18.40 69.06 5.71
N PHE A 890 -17.37 68.20 5.76
CA PHE A 890 -16.04 68.52 5.23
C PHE A 890 -16.02 68.74 3.70
N ASP A 891 -16.95 68.15 2.96
CA ASP A 891 -17.09 68.31 1.50
C ASP A 891 -17.60 69.70 1.08
N GLN A 892 -18.13 70.48 2.04
CA GLN A 892 -18.70 71.81 1.82
C GLN A 892 -17.88 72.94 2.47
N LEU A 893 -16.78 72.61 3.14
CA LEU A 893 -15.93 73.57 3.85
C LEU A 893 -14.70 73.99 3.05
N ALA A 894 -14.14 75.14 3.40
CA ALA A 894 -12.83 75.53 2.88
C ALA A 894 -11.70 74.71 3.54
N PRO A 895 -10.58 74.43 2.84
CA PRO A 895 -9.45 73.68 3.39
C PRO A 895 -8.94 74.15 4.76
N PHE A 896 -8.83 75.47 4.95
CA PHE A 896 -8.41 76.04 6.24
C PHE A 896 -9.44 75.80 7.36
N GLU A 897 -10.73 75.75 7.04
CA GLU A 897 -11.79 75.45 8.01
C GLU A 897 -11.73 73.98 8.42
N VAL A 898 -11.45 73.07 7.49
CA VAL A 898 -11.17 71.66 7.81
C VAL A 898 -9.95 71.55 8.72
N HIS A 899 -8.86 72.26 8.44
CA HIS A 899 -7.68 72.29 9.32
C HIS A 899 -8.04 72.74 10.75
N LEU A 900 -8.81 73.83 10.92
CA LEU A 900 -9.25 74.31 12.24
C LEU A 900 -10.13 73.29 12.98
N LEU A 901 -11.01 72.59 12.27
CA LEU A 901 -11.83 71.54 12.86
C LEU A 901 -10.99 70.34 13.30
N LEU A 902 -10.03 69.88 12.48
CA LEU A 902 -9.10 68.80 12.85
C LEU A 902 -8.21 69.19 14.03
N LEU A 903 -7.79 70.46 14.11
CA LEU A 903 -7.06 71.00 15.26
C LEU A 903 -7.92 70.99 16.53
N SER A 904 -9.20 71.34 16.43
CA SER A 904 -10.13 71.24 17.57
C SER A 904 -10.29 69.79 18.05
N VAL A 905 -10.28 68.81 17.14
CA VAL A 905 -10.29 67.38 17.47
C VAL A 905 -8.98 66.96 18.13
N TRP A 906 -7.84 67.47 17.66
CA TRP A 906 -6.53 67.23 18.26
C TRP A 906 -6.48 67.72 19.71
N ASP A 907 -6.90 68.96 19.97
CA ASP A 907 -6.93 69.52 21.32
C ASP A 907 -7.89 68.77 22.23
N TYR A 908 -9.06 68.37 21.73
CA TYR A 908 -10.00 67.52 22.49
C TYR A 908 -9.35 66.20 22.88
N MET A 909 -8.63 65.56 21.96
CA MET A 909 -7.94 64.29 22.19
C MET A 909 -6.73 64.43 23.12
N ARG A 910 -6.03 65.57 23.10
CA ARG A 910 -5.00 65.92 24.09
C ARG A 910 -5.58 65.91 25.49
N ASP A 911 -6.61 66.73 25.70
CA ASP A 911 -7.23 66.92 27.01
C ASP A 911 -7.97 65.64 27.46
N ASN A 912 -8.51 64.86 26.52
CA ASN A 912 -9.29 63.64 26.77
C ASN A 912 -8.65 62.38 26.15
N SER A 913 -7.36 62.19 26.43
CA SER A 913 -6.53 61.11 25.88
C SER A 913 -7.20 59.73 25.87
N PRO A 914 -7.02 58.93 24.81
CA PRO A 914 -7.70 57.65 24.58
C PRO A 914 -7.11 56.55 25.46
N LEU A 915 -7.47 56.56 26.74
CA LEU A 915 -7.01 55.58 27.71
C LEU A 915 -8.04 54.44 27.86
N PRO A 916 -7.62 53.15 27.81
CA PRO A 916 -8.53 52.02 28.00
C PRO A 916 -9.31 52.06 29.32
N GLN A 917 -8.75 52.71 30.36
CA GLN A 917 -9.36 52.86 31.68
C GLN A 917 -10.64 53.70 31.68
N LYS A 918 -10.87 54.53 30.66
CA LYS A 918 -12.08 55.37 30.52
C LYS A 918 -13.30 54.57 30.03
N PHE A 919 -13.11 53.31 29.68
CA PHE A 919 -14.17 52.44 29.20
C PHE A 919 -14.69 51.53 30.32
N SER A 920 -16.01 51.54 30.54
CA SER A 920 -16.70 50.65 31.46
C SER A 920 -17.35 49.48 30.72
N PHE A 921 -17.30 48.29 31.31
CA PHE A 921 -17.92 47.09 30.75
C PHE A 921 -19.42 47.08 31.09
N ASN A 922 -20.26 46.95 30.06
CA ASN A 922 -21.70 46.81 30.24
C ASN A 922 -22.12 45.34 30.10
N ALA A 923 -22.56 44.74 31.20
CA ALA A 923 -22.94 43.33 31.25
C ALA A 923 -24.17 42.96 30.41
N SER A 924 -25.10 43.90 30.15
CA SER A 924 -26.32 43.61 29.38
C SER A 924 -26.07 43.50 27.88
N THR A 925 -25.05 44.18 27.38
CA THR A 925 -24.69 44.22 25.95
C THR A 925 -23.37 43.51 25.66
N GLY A 926 -22.57 43.19 26.68
CA GLY A 926 -21.24 42.58 26.52
C GLY A 926 -20.20 43.51 25.89
N LEU A 927 -20.50 44.82 25.82
CA LEU A 927 -19.68 45.82 25.15
C LEU A 927 -19.08 46.83 26.14
N PHE A 928 -17.97 47.43 25.74
CA PHE A 928 -17.34 48.53 26.45
C PHE A 928 -17.92 49.88 25.99
N PHE A 929 -18.28 50.74 26.94
CA PHE A 929 -18.76 52.09 26.68
C PHE A 929 -17.91 53.12 27.40
N ARG A 930 -17.73 54.28 26.76
CA ARG A 930 -17.11 55.46 27.37
C ARG A 930 -18.22 56.43 27.77
N ASP A 931 -18.14 56.91 29.00
CA ASP A 931 -19.05 57.93 29.53
C ASP A 931 -18.41 59.31 29.37
N PHE A 932 -18.86 60.07 28.36
CA PHE A 932 -18.32 61.39 28.03
C PHE A 932 -18.67 62.47 29.06
N SER A 933 -19.61 62.23 29.98
CA SER A 933 -19.92 63.19 31.05
C SER A 933 -18.77 63.37 32.06
N ARG A 934 -17.83 62.42 32.08
CA ARG A 934 -16.65 62.42 32.95
C ARG A 934 -15.42 63.06 32.30
N ASP A 935 -15.50 63.39 31.02
CA ASP A 935 -14.45 64.07 30.26
C ASP A 935 -14.55 65.60 30.46
N THR A 936 -13.51 66.34 30.07
CA THR A 936 -13.55 67.81 30.15
C THR A 936 -14.64 68.37 29.24
N ASP A 937 -15.25 69.49 29.63
CA ASP A 937 -16.34 70.13 28.88
C ASP A 937 -16.01 70.30 27.39
N ALA A 938 -16.83 69.67 26.53
CA ALA A 938 -16.68 69.72 25.08
C ALA A 938 -17.00 71.12 24.50
N GLY A 939 -17.66 72.00 25.28
CA GLY A 939 -18.10 73.32 24.84
C GLY A 939 -17.00 74.19 24.23
N LYS A 940 -15.77 74.12 24.76
CA LYS A 940 -14.60 74.84 24.22
C LYS A 940 -14.30 74.47 22.76
N TYR A 941 -14.46 73.20 22.42
CA TYR A 941 -14.17 72.65 21.08
C TYR A 941 -15.34 72.86 20.12
N LEU A 942 -16.57 72.80 20.64
CA LEU A 942 -17.78 73.04 19.87
C LEU A 942 -17.92 74.50 19.41
N TYR A 943 -17.34 75.46 20.13
CA TYR A 943 -17.37 76.88 19.71
C TYR A 943 -16.77 77.09 18.31
N VAL A 944 -15.66 76.41 18.00
CA VAL A 944 -15.02 76.48 16.68
C VAL A 944 -15.95 75.89 15.60
N LEU A 945 -16.55 74.74 15.88
CA LEU A 945 -17.52 74.10 14.99
C LEU A 945 -18.74 75.01 14.74
N HIS A 946 -19.31 75.60 15.78
CA HIS A 946 -20.46 76.51 15.66
C HIS A 946 -20.10 77.78 14.88
N SER A 947 -18.90 78.33 15.07
CA SER A 947 -18.42 79.48 14.30
C SER A 947 -18.26 79.15 12.81
N VAL A 948 -17.69 77.98 12.48
CA VAL A 948 -17.53 77.51 11.10
C VAL A 948 -18.89 77.25 10.43
N VAL A 949 -19.83 76.62 11.14
CA VAL A 949 -21.20 76.39 10.65
C VAL A 949 -21.94 77.71 10.44
N HIS A 950 -21.80 78.67 11.35
CA HIS A 950 -22.43 79.99 11.24
C HIS A 950 -21.85 80.80 10.06
N LYS A 951 -20.53 80.72 9.83
CA LYS A 951 -19.87 81.41 8.71
C LYS A 951 -20.34 80.89 7.35
N ASN A 952 -20.65 79.60 7.26
CA ASN A 952 -21.11 78.92 6.04
C ASN A 952 -22.61 78.58 6.09
N ILE A 953 -23.43 79.39 6.78
CA ILE A 953 -24.85 79.08 7.01
C ILE A 953 -25.67 79.02 5.70
N ASP A 954 -25.21 79.74 4.68
CA ASP A 954 -25.75 79.73 3.32
C ASP A 954 -25.69 78.35 2.65
N ARG A 955 -24.70 77.52 3.02
CA ARG A 955 -24.53 76.14 2.52
C ARG A 955 -24.94 75.09 3.56
N LEU A 956 -24.60 75.29 4.83
CA LEU A 956 -24.74 74.32 5.92
C LEU A 956 -26.00 74.50 6.78
N GLY A 957 -26.88 75.46 6.45
CA GLY A 957 -28.06 75.78 7.25
C GLY A 957 -28.96 74.59 7.60
N LEU A 958 -29.14 73.65 6.67
CA LEU A 958 -29.94 72.42 6.87
C LEU A 958 -29.29 71.44 7.87
N LEU A 959 -27.96 71.45 7.98
CA LEU A 959 -27.20 70.57 8.86
C LEU A 959 -26.97 71.17 10.25
N SER A 960 -27.22 72.47 10.43
CA SER A 960 -27.02 73.18 11.70
C SER A 960 -27.72 72.51 12.90
N GLY A 961 -28.94 71.98 12.71
CA GLY A 961 -29.70 71.29 13.75
C GLY A 961 -29.07 69.98 14.23
N ARG A 962 -28.17 69.38 13.43
CA ARG A 962 -27.43 68.16 13.78
C ARG A 962 -26.32 68.42 14.80
N PHE A 963 -25.91 69.67 14.96
CA PHE A 963 -24.75 70.10 15.78
C PHE A 963 -25.13 70.98 16.99
N HIS A 964 -26.43 71.20 17.25
CA HIS A 964 -26.95 72.09 18.30
C HIS A 964 -27.67 71.35 19.46
N SER A 965 -27.36 70.08 19.71
CA SER A 965 -27.96 69.29 20.80
C SER A 965 -27.10 69.22 22.06
#